data_AF-A0A7J6LIH0-F1
#
_entry.id   AF-A0A7J6LIH0-F1
#
_cell.length_a   1.000
_cell.length_b   1.000
_cell.length_c   1.000
_cell.angle_alpha   90.00
_cell.angle_beta   90.00
_cell.angle_gamma   90.00
#
_symmetry.space_group_name_H-M   'P 1'
#
loop_
_entity.id
_entity.type
_entity.pdbx_description
1 polymer ?
#
loop_
_entity_poly.entity_id
_entity_poly.type
_entity_poly.pdbx_seq_one_letter_code
_entity_poly.pdbx_strand_id
1 'polypeptide(L)'
;MKALLIDKDTLPIVSTVLTQTEILNKEVFLVEPLEEAIANEDEPASSSMRHMKACIFVRPANQNFLALAKVLRQPIYSEYHLFFSNVVPHSRLSQLAACDEYECVASVTEVYADVIALNPALFALNSQSVAQLHREQTMWTAFEESVFQRQVDGIFSATISLGCLKRGRGPVTAASSSGLTLPVVRYSSASPLARKVALALQKRLEQDESLFESVGGSAATPVNSGGGMLVLVADRRDDPVTPLLTQWTYQAMVHELLGLENNRVMHPLAVAGETAAGSSKDGGVEVVLSTATDKFFRDNYLSNFGDLGVHIKEYVEMYQQQTKNQAKVDNVEDMQRFLDQYPEYRKLSSNVSKHVALVHEISRMVEKYNLMECSELEQSLACDDHISMHEQLKRVKAMIENPRNSNLERLKVSILYALRFETDTSGIRELKGLLQQKGVGLISTMLDHFGSASRLPYPSSSGAAAALARRLGFTSATDNVYTQHRSPISITAEQAIKGKVKEQDYVTVVGSKGRINGVENIKPSLVLVFMVGGCTFEEARDVDVLNEQFVAASTNGPSTDARGTGSRPPAIVLGGSTVHNSKTFLADVAQLSRLHGPTSSGIFGGLSSPVVVLMAPHKKQQQQQQAGNAATAATSEMVNARTKNKALKEQLSNLNRMTKSDAKQLASLTKEVEDLRNAVKELMKLSKRPGQKPTKMELDKVIPESVRAEVIDAAYAPTRSPSEERGRQQPAANGNKNGHKAAPSTGVRSTQPQQRQGNNKRYNSSKVVAENQLKNMLGMPPAPPRQRTQPQGKRNAEKQAKQGAPDNELAQSIREKLRRANTKEEVRAATNMARAVGMTYEAGLGDKKLSTMA
;
A
#
# COMPACT_ATOMS: atom_id res chain seq x y z
N MET A 1 20.38 1.53 -33.40
CA MET A 1 20.28 1.70 -31.93
C MET A 1 19.12 2.63 -31.62
N LYS A 2 18.35 2.36 -30.56
CA LYS A 2 17.18 3.17 -30.16
C LYS A 2 17.35 3.67 -28.73
N ALA A 3 16.87 4.88 -28.46
CA ALA A 3 16.60 5.41 -27.14
C ALA A 3 15.08 5.41 -26.90
N LEU A 4 14.65 5.21 -25.66
CA LEU A 4 13.25 5.29 -25.23
C LEU A 4 13.12 6.40 -24.19
N LEU A 5 12.49 7.51 -24.58
CA LEU A 5 12.20 8.63 -23.69
C LEU A 5 10.79 8.45 -23.12
N ILE A 6 10.64 8.57 -21.80
CA ILE A 6 9.40 8.28 -21.09
C ILE A 6 9.09 9.42 -20.11
N ASP A 7 7.83 9.74 -19.87
CA ASP A 7 7.46 10.67 -18.78
C ASP A 7 7.24 9.94 -17.44
N LYS A 8 7.13 10.72 -16.36
CA LYS A 8 6.85 10.23 -15.00
C LYS A 8 5.56 9.38 -14.85
N ASP A 9 4.56 9.56 -15.72
CA ASP A 9 3.26 8.89 -15.63
C ASP A 9 3.24 7.58 -16.46
N THR A 10 3.97 7.54 -17.56
CA THR A 10 4.14 6.39 -18.47
C THR A 10 5.26 5.43 -18.04
N LEU A 11 6.24 5.91 -17.26
CA LEU A 11 7.30 5.06 -16.69
C LEU A 11 6.72 3.91 -15.81
N PRO A 12 5.76 4.13 -14.90
CA PRO A 12 5.03 3.05 -14.22
C PRO A 12 4.31 2.08 -15.16
N ILE A 13 3.75 2.57 -16.27
CA ILE A 13 3.02 1.74 -17.25
C ILE A 13 3.98 0.77 -17.93
N VAL A 14 5.13 1.26 -18.43
CA VAL A 14 6.14 0.42 -19.09
C VAL A 14 6.81 -0.53 -18.09
N SER A 15 7.25 -0.02 -16.94
CA SER A 15 8.05 -0.79 -15.97
C SER A 15 7.29 -1.88 -15.21
N THR A 16 5.95 -1.86 -15.22
CA THR A 16 5.13 -2.95 -14.65
C THR A 16 4.96 -4.12 -15.63
N VAL A 17 5.02 -3.85 -16.94
CA VAL A 17 4.72 -4.82 -18.01
C VAL A 17 5.96 -5.38 -18.69
N LEU A 18 7.02 -4.58 -18.83
CA LEU A 18 8.25 -4.94 -19.55
C LEU A 18 9.48 -4.86 -18.65
N THR A 19 10.35 -5.87 -18.76
CA THR A 19 11.67 -5.87 -18.15
C THR A 19 12.70 -5.11 -19.00
N GLN A 20 13.76 -4.61 -18.37
CA GLN A 20 14.89 -4.00 -19.07
C GLN A 20 15.54 -4.95 -20.09
N THR A 21 15.55 -6.25 -19.81
CA THR A 21 16.05 -7.27 -20.75
C THR A 21 15.17 -7.39 -21.99
N GLU A 22 13.84 -7.33 -21.86
CA GLU A 22 12.93 -7.36 -23.02
C GLU A 22 13.04 -6.08 -23.86
N ILE A 23 13.22 -4.93 -23.20
CA ILE A 23 13.47 -3.63 -23.86
C ILE A 23 14.80 -3.69 -24.65
N LEU A 24 15.88 -4.19 -24.04
CA LEU A 24 17.19 -4.36 -24.68
C LEU A 24 17.13 -5.33 -25.87
N ASN A 25 16.36 -6.42 -25.76
CA ASN A 25 16.08 -7.36 -26.85
C ASN A 25 15.31 -6.74 -28.03
N LYS A 26 14.80 -5.50 -27.91
CA LYS A 26 14.22 -4.70 -29.00
C LYS A 26 15.16 -3.60 -29.51
N GLU A 27 16.45 -3.69 -29.20
CA GLU A 27 17.52 -2.75 -29.60
C GLU A 27 17.35 -1.34 -29.00
N VAL A 28 16.62 -1.24 -27.89
CA VAL A 28 16.53 -0.04 -27.06
C VAL A 28 17.63 -0.13 -26.00
N PHE A 29 18.69 0.66 -26.19
CA PHE A 29 19.89 0.63 -25.36
C PHE A 29 19.88 1.67 -24.24
N LEU A 30 19.08 2.72 -24.42
CA LEU A 30 18.95 3.84 -23.50
C LEU A 30 17.48 4.03 -23.14
N VAL A 31 17.19 4.21 -21.84
CA VAL A 31 15.86 4.53 -21.32
C VAL A 31 16.04 5.70 -20.36
N GLU A 32 15.45 6.85 -20.70
CA GLU A 32 15.65 8.11 -19.96
C GLU A 32 14.32 8.82 -19.72
N PRO A 33 14.16 9.54 -18.58
CA PRO A 33 13.08 10.50 -18.41
C PRO A 33 13.16 11.63 -19.46
N LEU A 34 12.02 12.02 -20.02
CA LEU A 34 11.94 13.10 -21.00
C LEU A 34 12.50 14.42 -20.45
N GLU A 35 12.28 14.69 -19.16
CA GLU A 35 12.77 15.88 -18.48
C GLU A 35 14.31 15.90 -18.33
N GLU A 36 14.93 14.74 -18.12
CA GLU A 36 16.40 14.61 -17.99
C GLU A 36 17.08 14.76 -19.36
N ALA A 37 16.49 14.22 -20.42
CA ALA A 37 16.94 14.43 -21.80
C ALA A 37 16.94 15.93 -22.21
N ILE A 38 16.17 16.78 -21.53
CA ILE A 38 16.13 18.23 -21.73
C ILE A 38 17.10 18.96 -20.78
N ALA A 39 17.28 18.47 -19.54
CA ALA A 39 18.13 19.13 -18.54
C ALA A 39 19.61 19.19 -18.92
N ASN A 40 20.06 18.35 -19.85
CA ASN A 40 21.42 18.34 -20.39
C ASN A 40 21.72 19.49 -21.38
N GLU A 41 20.85 20.52 -21.45
CA GLU A 41 21.02 21.78 -22.23
C GLU A 41 22.39 22.47 -21.98
N ASP A 42 23.01 22.32 -20.81
CA ASP A 42 24.28 22.95 -20.42
C ASP A 42 25.56 22.11 -20.72
N GLU A 43 25.44 20.83 -21.12
CA GLU A 43 26.58 19.97 -21.49
C GLU A 43 26.95 20.16 -22.98
N PRO A 44 28.24 20.24 -23.35
CA PRO A 44 28.66 20.56 -24.71
C PRO A 44 28.20 19.53 -25.74
N ALA A 45 28.02 19.98 -26.99
CA ALA A 45 27.43 19.26 -28.13
C ALA A 45 28.03 17.88 -28.51
N SER A 46 29.06 17.41 -27.80
CA SER A 46 29.55 16.02 -27.83
C SER A 46 28.53 15.00 -27.29
N SER A 47 27.44 15.45 -26.66
CA SER A 47 26.30 14.62 -26.21
C SER A 47 25.30 14.26 -27.33
N SER A 48 25.47 14.79 -28.55
CA SER A 48 24.50 14.61 -29.64
C SER A 48 24.51 13.18 -30.22
N MET A 49 23.57 12.34 -29.76
CA MET A 49 23.39 10.94 -30.17
C MET A 49 22.68 10.77 -31.53
N ARG A 50 23.11 11.53 -32.57
CA ARG A 50 22.51 11.47 -33.91
C ARG A 50 22.54 10.08 -34.58
N HIS A 51 23.40 9.17 -34.12
CA HIS A 51 23.43 7.78 -34.59
C HIS A 51 22.32 6.89 -33.99
N MET A 52 21.49 7.43 -33.10
CA MET A 52 20.34 6.76 -32.48
C MET A 52 19.01 7.39 -32.91
N LYS A 53 17.97 6.55 -32.98
CA LYS A 53 16.57 6.98 -33.10
C LYS A 53 15.92 7.05 -31.71
N ALA A 54 15.05 8.01 -31.48
CA ALA A 54 14.28 8.12 -30.23
C ALA A 54 12.83 7.66 -30.42
N CYS A 55 12.39 6.72 -29.58
CA CYS A 55 10.97 6.45 -29.35
C CYS A 55 10.56 7.25 -28.12
N ILE A 56 9.58 8.13 -28.22
CA ILE A 56 9.07 8.90 -27.07
C ILE A 56 7.68 8.36 -26.72
N PHE A 57 7.50 7.80 -25.54
CA PHE A 57 6.19 7.34 -25.06
C PHE A 57 5.73 8.19 -23.87
N VAL A 58 4.68 8.98 -24.08
CA VAL A 58 4.22 10.00 -23.12
C VAL A 58 2.71 10.15 -23.10
N ARG A 59 2.17 10.72 -22.03
CA ARG A 59 0.77 11.13 -21.97
C ARG A 59 0.56 12.44 -22.75
N PRO A 60 -0.64 12.71 -23.30
CA PRO A 60 -0.95 13.98 -23.96
C PRO A 60 -1.17 15.15 -22.97
N ALA A 61 -0.31 15.26 -21.95
CA ALA A 61 -0.37 16.31 -20.93
C ALA A 61 0.34 17.60 -21.37
N ASN A 62 -0.13 18.74 -20.86
CA ASN A 62 0.43 20.06 -21.21
C ASN A 62 1.94 20.19 -20.92
N GLN A 63 2.43 19.56 -19.84
CA GLN A 63 3.85 19.54 -19.47
C GLN A 63 4.68 18.82 -20.54
N ASN A 64 4.20 17.68 -21.02
CA ASN A 64 4.86 16.87 -22.03
C ASN A 64 4.88 17.57 -23.39
N PHE A 65 3.82 18.27 -23.79
CA PHE A 65 3.85 19.07 -25.04
C PHE A 65 4.89 20.19 -24.99
N LEU A 66 5.11 20.83 -23.84
CA LEU A 66 6.17 21.84 -23.67
C LEU A 66 7.56 21.20 -23.71
N ALA A 67 7.73 20.02 -23.11
CA ALA A 67 8.96 19.24 -23.14
C ALA A 67 9.31 18.79 -24.56
N LEU A 68 8.37 18.16 -25.28
CA LEU A 68 8.52 17.76 -26.69
C LEU A 68 8.87 18.97 -27.58
N ALA A 69 8.20 20.11 -27.41
CA ALA A 69 8.48 21.32 -28.19
C ALA A 69 9.90 21.89 -27.97
N LYS A 70 10.55 21.62 -26.82
CA LYS A 70 11.97 21.90 -26.63
C LYS A 70 12.84 20.91 -27.40
N VAL A 71 12.59 19.60 -27.22
CA VAL A 71 13.34 18.51 -27.86
C VAL A 71 13.36 18.64 -29.39
N LEU A 72 12.24 19.03 -30.02
CA LEU A 72 12.17 19.18 -31.48
C LEU A 72 12.87 20.44 -32.02
N ARG A 73 12.97 21.52 -31.21
CA ARG A 73 13.74 22.71 -31.57
C ARG A 73 15.25 22.54 -31.43
N GLN A 74 15.69 21.58 -30.61
CA GLN A 74 17.10 21.24 -30.42
C GLN A 74 17.27 19.71 -30.44
N PRO A 75 17.12 19.07 -31.62
CA PRO A 75 17.08 17.62 -31.70
C PRO A 75 18.45 17.00 -31.38
N ILE A 76 18.44 16.11 -30.37
CA ILE A 76 19.60 15.33 -29.89
C ILE A 76 19.81 14.09 -30.77
N TYR A 77 18.72 13.51 -31.25
CA TYR A 77 18.65 12.26 -32.02
C TYR A 77 18.49 12.56 -33.53
N SER A 78 18.61 11.54 -34.40
CA SER A 78 18.37 11.73 -35.85
C SER A 78 16.90 11.63 -36.25
N GLU A 79 16.11 10.85 -35.51
CA GLU A 79 14.74 10.50 -35.89
C GLU A 79 13.91 10.25 -34.63
N TYR A 80 12.68 10.76 -34.62
CA TYR A 80 11.75 10.68 -33.50
C TYR A 80 10.45 9.95 -33.89
N HIS A 81 10.09 8.96 -33.11
CA HIS A 81 8.79 8.28 -33.16
C HIS A 81 8.00 8.66 -31.90
N LEU A 82 6.91 9.41 -32.07
CA LEU A 82 6.09 9.90 -30.96
C LEU A 82 4.90 8.98 -30.72
N PHE A 83 4.83 8.41 -29.52
CA PHE A 83 3.77 7.55 -29.04
C PHE A 83 3.02 8.25 -27.90
N PHE A 84 1.74 8.54 -28.11
CA PHE A 84 0.89 9.15 -27.08
C PHE A 84 0.00 8.09 -26.42
N SER A 85 -0.10 8.10 -25.08
CA SER A 85 -0.89 7.11 -24.33
C SER A 85 -2.41 7.20 -24.55
N ASN A 86 -2.90 8.30 -25.14
CA ASN A 86 -4.30 8.63 -25.30
C ASN A 86 -4.50 9.65 -26.44
N VAL A 87 -5.75 9.97 -26.76
CA VAL A 87 -6.14 10.86 -27.87
C VAL A 87 -5.46 12.23 -27.78
N VAL A 88 -4.91 12.70 -28.92
CA VAL A 88 -4.27 14.01 -29.04
C VAL A 88 -5.16 14.99 -29.81
N PRO A 89 -5.49 16.17 -29.23
CA PRO A 89 -6.18 17.22 -29.98
C PRO A 89 -5.38 17.70 -31.19
N HIS A 90 -6.01 17.82 -32.36
CA HIS A 90 -5.36 18.28 -33.59
C HIS A 90 -4.60 19.62 -33.41
N SER A 91 -5.14 20.55 -32.59
CA SER A 91 -4.48 21.82 -32.27
C SER A 91 -3.12 21.66 -31.58
N ARG A 92 -2.94 20.59 -30.77
CA ARG A 92 -1.65 20.23 -30.17
C ARG A 92 -0.68 19.65 -31.18
N LEU A 93 -1.16 18.81 -32.11
CA LEU A 93 -0.34 18.29 -33.21
C LEU A 93 0.16 19.40 -34.12
N SER A 94 -0.70 20.36 -34.49
CA SER A 94 -0.29 21.53 -35.29
C SER A 94 0.75 22.41 -34.58
N GLN A 95 0.63 22.60 -33.25
CA GLN A 95 1.63 23.30 -32.45
C GLN A 95 2.97 22.57 -32.41
N LEU A 96 2.94 21.23 -32.34
CA LEU A 96 4.15 20.41 -32.28
C LEU A 96 4.86 20.33 -33.64
N ALA A 97 4.11 20.18 -34.73
CA ALA A 97 4.64 20.22 -36.10
C ALA A 97 5.33 21.57 -36.41
N ALA A 98 4.77 22.68 -35.93
CA ALA A 98 5.40 24.00 -36.05
C ALA A 98 6.69 24.18 -35.21
N CYS A 99 7.07 23.18 -34.39
CA CYS A 99 8.33 23.17 -33.64
C CYS A 99 9.37 22.20 -34.23
N ASP A 100 9.02 21.38 -35.23
CA ASP A 100 9.93 20.42 -35.89
C ASP A 100 10.59 21.06 -37.12
N GLU A 101 11.36 22.12 -36.89
CA GLU A 101 12.08 22.87 -37.95
C GLU A 101 13.13 22.02 -38.69
N TYR A 102 13.48 20.85 -38.14
CA TYR A 102 14.47 19.92 -38.66
C TYR A 102 13.85 18.65 -39.29
N GLU A 103 12.51 18.59 -39.41
CA GLU A 103 11.76 17.45 -39.98
C GLU A 103 12.16 16.08 -39.39
N CYS A 104 12.48 16.05 -38.09
CA CYS A 104 13.01 14.87 -37.42
C CYS A 104 11.91 13.90 -36.92
N VAL A 105 10.63 14.28 -36.91
CA VAL A 105 9.52 13.40 -36.50
C VAL A 105 9.07 12.51 -37.66
N ALA A 106 9.44 11.23 -37.61
CA ALA A 106 9.10 10.25 -38.64
C ALA A 106 7.69 9.63 -38.47
N SER A 107 7.15 9.59 -37.25
CA SER A 107 5.82 9.05 -37.00
C SER A 107 5.19 9.57 -35.72
N VAL A 108 3.88 9.80 -35.75
CA VAL A 108 3.05 10.04 -34.55
C VAL A 108 2.00 8.94 -34.46
N THR A 109 1.78 8.36 -33.28
CA THR A 109 0.85 7.24 -33.08
C THR A 109 0.21 7.32 -31.69
N GLU A 110 -1.10 7.09 -31.65
CA GLU A 110 -1.83 6.91 -30.39
C GLU A 110 -1.83 5.44 -30.00
N VAL A 111 -1.36 5.15 -28.78
CA VAL A 111 -1.30 3.83 -28.19
C VAL A 111 -2.11 3.90 -26.90
N TYR A 112 -3.34 3.39 -26.90
CA TYR A 112 -4.32 3.53 -25.80
C TYR A 112 -3.98 2.72 -24.52
N ALA A 113 -2.75 2.88 -24.03
CA ALA A 113 -2.17 2.28 -22.83
C ALA A 113 -1.92 3.39 -21.79
N ASP A 114 -3.00 3.93 -21.22
CA ASP A 114 -2.99 5.01 -20.22
C ASP A 114 -3.28 4.50 -18.80
N VAL A 115 -3.01 3.22 -18.53
CA VAL A 115 -3.29 2.51 -17.27
C VAL A 115 -2.13 1.61 -16.85
N ILE A 116 -1.94 1.43 -15.54
CA ILE A 116 -0.88 0.58 -14.98
C ILE A 116 -1.47 -0.79 -14.68
N ALA A 117 -1.15 -1.80 -15.49
CA ALA A 117 -1.65 -3.16 -15.35
C ALA A 117 -0.86 -3.93 -14.28
N LEU A 118 -1.43 -4.09 -13.08
CA LEU A 118 -0.76 -4.69 -11.92
C LEU A 118 -0.88 -6.23 -11.91
N ASN A 119 -2.09 -6.74 -12.17
CA ASN A 119 -2.42 -8.16 -12.34
C ASN A 119 -3.20 -8.35 -13.65
N PRO A 120 -3.40 -9.59 -14.17
CA PRO A 120 -4.16 -9.83 -15.40
C PRO A 120 -5.59 -9.24 -15.44
N ALA A 121 -6.25 -9.10 -14.28
CA ALA A 121 -7.56 -8.46 -14.15
C ALA A 121 -7.57 -7.21 -13.25
N LEU A 122 -6.41 -6.60 -12.95
CA LEU A 122 -6.29 -5.40 -12.10
C LEU A 122 -5.45 -4.31 -12.76
N PHE A 123 -5.96 -3.08 -12.81
CA PHE A 123 -5.18 -1.90 -13.14
C PHE A 123 -5.39 -0.72 -12.18
N ALA A 124 -4.43 0.20 -12.18
CA ALA A 124 -4.48 1.45 -11.42
C ALA A 124 -4.15 2.66 -12.32
N LEU A 125 -4.55 3.85 -11.88
CA LEU A 125 -4.20 5.12 -12.54
C LEU A 125 -3.16 5.96 -11.77
N ASN A 126 -2.78 5.52 -10.56
CA ASN A 126 -1.96 6.25 -9.57
C ASN A 126 -2.38 7.72 -9.36
N SER A 127 -3.69 7.97 -9.43
CA SER A 127 -4.28 9.30 -9.25
C SER A 127 -4.38 9.63 -7.77
N GLN A 128 -3.54 10.55 -7.30
CA GLN A 128 -3.55 11.05 -5.92
C GLN A 128 -4.69 12.04 -5.68
N SER A 129 -5.05 12.27 -4.40
CA SER A 129 -5.98 13.32 -3.95
C SER A 129 -7.43 13.22 -4.46
N VAL A 130 -7.91 12.05 -4.86
CA VAL A 130 -9.29 11.84 -5.34
C VAL A 130 -10.35 12.23 -4.30
N ALA A 131 -10.02 12.13 -3.02
CA ALA A 131 -10.83 12.62 -1.91
C ALA A 131 -11.33 14.06 -2.09
N GLN A 132 -10.57 14.95 -2.74
CA GLN A 132 -10.98 16.34 -2.94
C GLN A 132 -12.10 16.49 -3.99
N LEU A 133 -12.26 15.51 -4.90
CA LEU A 133 -13.28 15.53 -5.96
C LEU A 133 -14.71 15.31 -5.44
N HIS A 134 -14.88 14.86 -4.19
CA HIS A 134 -16.21 14.79 -3.57
C HIS A 134 -16.78 16.17 -3.22
N ARG A 135 -15.99 17.25 -3.31
CA ARG A 135 -16.48 18.64 -3.25
C ARG A 135 -17.32 18.99 -4.48
N GLU A 136 -18.12 20.05 -4.35
CA GLU A 136 -18.78 20.67 -5.50
C GLU A 136 -17.76 21.09 -6.57
N GLN A 137 -18.12 20.90 -7.85
CA GLN A 137 -17.22 21.16 -8.98
C GLN A 137 -16.93 22.66 -9.16
N THR A 138 -17.81 23.53 -8.66
CA THR A 138 -17.60 24.98 -8.53
C THR A 138 -16.41 25.34 -7.63
N MET A 139 -15.96 24.42 -6.76
CA MET A 139 -14.80 24.58 -5.88
C MET A 139 -13.54 23.85 -6.39
N TRP A 140 -13.61 23.16 -7.53
CA TRP A 140 -12.44 22.49 -8.11
C TRP A 140 -11.48 23.52 -8.69
N THR A 141 -10.19 23.36 -8.45
CA THR A 141 -9.15 24.11 -9.16
C THR A 141 -8.79 23.37 -10.46
N ALA A 142 -7.88 23.95 -11.24
CA ALA A 142 -7.30 23.26 -12.40
C ALA A 142 -6.61 21.92 -12.03
N PHE A 143 -6.19 21.74 -10.76
CA PHE A 143 -5.64 20.47 -10.29
C PHE A 143 -6.74 19.41 -10.15
N GLU A 144 -7.82 19.68 -9.42
CA GLU A 144 -8.94 18.74 -9.28
C GLU A 144 -9.57 18.39 -10.64
N GLU A 145 -9.77 19.36 -11.53
CA GLU A 145 -10.27 19.09 -12.88
C GLU A 145 -9.31 18.18 -13.68
N SER A 146 -7.98 18.30 -13.48
CA SER A 146 -7.00 17.40 -14.09
C SER A 146 -7.02 15.98 -13.52
N VAL A 147 -7.29 15.81 -12.21
CA VAL A 147 -7.44 14.50 -11.56
C VAL A 147 -8.79 13.85 -11.95
N PHE A 148 -9.84 14.65 -12.15
CA PHE A 148 -11.10 14.18 -12.74
C PHE A 148 -10.89 13.70 -14.18
N GLN A 149 -10.26 14.52 -15.03
CA GLN A 149 -10.02 14.17 -16.42
C GLN A 149 -9.10 12.96 -16.57
N ARG A 150 -8.06 12.83 -15.72
CA ARG A 150 -7.19 11.64 -15.65
C ARG A 150 -7.95 10.33 -15.49
N GLN A 151 -9.04 10.33 -14.70
CA GLN A 151 -9.88 9.15 -14.51
C GLN A 151 -10.69 8.83 -15.77
N VAL A 152 -11.31 9.84 -16.38
CA VAL A 152 -12.05 9.67 -17.65
C VAL A 152 -11.12 9.15 -18.76
N ASP A 153 -9.93 9.74 -18.89
CA ASP A 153 -8.88 9.33 -19.85
C ASP A 153 -8.47 7.87 -19.65
N GLY A 154 -8.21 7.47 -18.40
CA GLY A 154 -7.77 6.11 -18.06
C GLY A 154 -8.86 5.05 -18.28
N ILE A 155 -10.11 5.32 -17.89
CA ILE A 155 -11.22 4.40 -18.15
C ILE A 155 -11.48 4.26 -19.64
N PHE A 156 -11.41 5.37 -20.40
CA PHE A 156 -11.56 5.36 -21.86
C PHE A 156 -10.46 4.52 -22.54
N SER A 157 -9.19 4.73 -22.17
CA SER A 157 -8.06 3.92 -22.65
C SER A 157 -8.22 2.43 -22.31
N ALA A 158 -8.59 2.09 -21.08
CA ALA A 158 -8.86 0.71 -20.68
C ALA A 158 -10.01 0.10 -21.49
N THR A 159 -11.06 0.89 -21.76
CA THR A 159 -12.22 0.45 -22.55
C THR A 159 -11.86 0.12 -24.00
N ILE A 160 -11.04 0.95 -24.65
CA ILE A 160 -10.53 0.67 -26.00
C ILE A 160 -9.62 -0.57 -25.97
N SER A 161 -8.63 -0.61 -25.08
CA SER A 161 -7.66 -1.72 -25.00
C SER A 161 -8.34 -3.07 -24.73
N LEU A 162 -9.32 -3.14 -23.82
CA LEU A 162 -10.07 -4.35 -23.55
C LEU A 162 -11.05 -4.71 -24.68
N GLY A 163 -11.60 -3.72 -25.39
CA GLY A 163 -12.40 -3.92 -26.60
C GLY A 163 -11.59 -4.60 -27.71
N CYS A 164 -10.38 -4.11 -27.98
CA CYS A 164 -9.45 -4.70 -28.95
C CYS A 164 -9.11 -6.18 -28.65
N LEU A 165 -9.02 -6.56 -27.37
CA LEU A 165 -8.68 -7.93 -26.94
C LEU A 165 -9.79 -8.97 -27.18
N LYS A 166 -10.98 -8.57 -27.66
CA LYS A 166 -11.99 -9.52 -28.17
C LYS A 166 -11.65 -10.07 -29.56
N ARG A 167 -10.65 -9.51 -30.25
CA ARG A 167 -10.19 -9.96 -31.58
C ARG A 167 -9.43 -11.28 -31.50
N GLY A 168 -10.16 -12.39 -31.55
CA GLY A 168 -9.57 -13.67 -31.95
C GLY A 168 -8.89 -13.54 -33.32
N ARG A 169 -7.75 -14.22 -33.53
CA ARG A 169 -6.96 -14.16 -34.78
C ARG A 169 -7.71 -14.77 -35.98
N GLY A 170 -8.64 -14.02 -36.57
CA GLY A 170 -9.36 -14.37 -37.79
C GLY A 170 -9.22 -13.31 -38.90
N PRO A 171 -9.26 -13.69 -40.19
CA PRO A 171 -9.19 -12.75 -41.31
C PRO A 171 -10.48 -11.93 -41.43
N VAL A 172 -10.33 -10.67 -41.87
CA VAL A 172 -11.44 -9.72 -42.06
C VAL A 172 -11.88 -9.74 -43.51
N THR A 173 -13.18 -9.83 -43.78
CA THR A 173 -13.77 -9.61 -45.12
C THR A 173 -14.65 -8.36 -45.10
N ALA A 174 -14.61 -7.58 -46.19
CA ALA A 174 -15.04 -6.18 -46.20
C ALA A 174 -16.57 -5.94 -46.27
N ALA A 175 -17.40 -6.96 -46.06
CA ALA A 175 -18.84 -6.93 -46.36
C ALA A 175 -19.77 -6.77 -45.13
N SER A 176 -19.25 -6.49 -43.93
CA SER A 176 -20.04 -6.44 -42.69
C SER A 176 -19.65 -5.25 -41.80
N SER A 177 -19.97 -4.04 -42.25
CA SER A 177 -19.69 -2.76 -41.56
C SER A 177 -20.80 -2.29 -40.61
N SER A 178 -21.71 -3.17 -40.20
CA SER A 178 -22.89 -2.79 -39.40
C SER A 178 -22.79 -3.19 -37.91
N GLY A 179 -22.16 -2.31 -37.12
CA GLY A 179 -22.52 -2.10 -35.71
C GLY A 179 -21.73 -2.86 -34.64
N LEU A 180 -20.68 -2.22 -34.09
CA LEU A 180 -20.43 -2.34 -32.66
C LEU A 180 -21.37 -1.39 -31.90
N THR A 181 -21.98 -1.87 -30.84
CA THR A 181 -22.56 -1.00 -29.81
C THR A 181 -21.45 -0.52 -28.88
N LEU A 182 -21.41 0.80 -28.63
CA LEU A 182 -20.66 1.40 -27.53
C LEU A 182 -20.92 0.62 -26.22
N PRO A 183 -19.91 0.52 -25.33
CA PRO A 183 -20.07 -0.16 -24.06
C PRO A 183 -21.16 0.51 -23.24
N VAL A 184 -21.95 -0.28 -22.53
CA VAL A 184 -22.98 0.25 -21.64
C VAL A 184 -22.28 0.80 -20.40
N VAL A 185 -22.49 2.07 -20.07
CA VAL A 185 -21.95 2.69 -18.85
C VAL A 185 -23.04 2.76 -17.78
N ARG A 186 -22.77 2.20 -16.60
CA ARG A 186 -23.61 2.36 -15.39
C ARG A 186 -22.79 2.94 -14.24
N TYR A 187 -23.44 3.64 -13.32
CA TYR A 187 -22.80 4.25 -12.16
C TYR A 187 -23.58 4.03 -10.86
N SER A 188 -22.87 3.97 -9.73
CA SER A 188 -23.47 3.92 -8.37
C SER A 188 -24.40 5.11 -8.13
N SER A 189 -25.67 4.85 -7.86
CA SER A 189 -26.69 5.89 -7.71
C SER A 189 -26.48 6.78 -6.48
N ALA A 190 -25.82 6.27 -5.44
CA ALA A 190 -25.45 7.01 -4.23
C ALA A 190 -24.32 8.03 -4.46
N SER A 191 -23.55 7.91 -5.56
CA SER A 191 -22.38 8.76 -5.82
C SER A 191 -22.60 9.84 -6.90
N PRO A 192 -22.66 11.13 -6.52
CA PRO A 192 -22.58 12.23 -7.48
C PRO A 192 -21.28 12.28 -8.29
N LEU A 193 -20.18 11.73 -7.77
CA LEU A 193 -18.88 11.74 -8.44
C LEU A 193 -18.80 10.63 -9.50
N ALA A 194 -19.25 9.41 -9.17
CA ALA A 194 -19.38 8.31 -10.12
C ALA A 194 -20.29 8.70 -11.29
N ARG A 195 -21.42 9.38 -11.00
CA ARG A 195 -22.31 9.95 -12.02
C ARG A 195 -21.59 10.93 -12.95
N LYS A 196 -20.77 11.86 -12.44
CA LYS A 196 -19.99 12.80 -13.27
C LYS A 196 -18.98 12.08 -14.15
N VAL A 197 -18.21 11.14 -13.57
CA VAL A 197 -17.21 10.34 -14.31
C VAL A 197 -17.89 9.53 -15.43
N ALA A 198 -19.02 8.88 -15.13
CA ALA A 198 -19.77 8.10 -16.10
C ALA A 198 -20.38 8.95 -17.23
N LEU A 199 -20.91 10.14 -16.92
CA LEU A 199 -21.42 11.09 -17.94
C LEU A 199 -20.30 11.62 -18.83
N ALA A 200 -19.14 11.96 -18.26
CA ALA A 200 -17.98 12.43 -19.02
C ALA A 200 -17.39 11.31 -19.90
N LEU A 201 -17.33 10.08 -19.38
CA LEU A 201 -16.94 8.89 -20.13
C LEU A 201 -17.90 8.61 -21.30
N GLN A 202 -19.21 8.57 -21.05
CA GLN A 202 -20.21 8.36 -22.10
C GLN A 202 -20.08 9.40 -23.21
N LYS A 203 -19.92 10.68 -22.84
CA LYS A 203 -19.70 11.76 -23.81
C LYS A 203 -18.44 11.52 -24.65
N ARG A 204 -17.32 11.10 -24.06
CA ARG A 204 -16.08 10.82 -24.78
C ARG A 204 -16.22 9.61 -25.71
N LEU A 205 -16.86 8.54 -25.25
CA LEU A 205 -17.18 7.35 -26.06
C LEU A 205 -18.03 7.69 -27.30
N GLU A 206 -18.94 8.67 -27.19
CA GLU A 206 -19.73 9.19 -28.32
C GLU A 206 -18.96 10.13 -29.25
N GLN A 207 -18.00 10.90 -28.72
CA GLN A 207 -17.13 11.77 -29.53
C GLN A 207 -16.19 10.95 -30.40
N ASP A 208 -15.65 9.86 -29.87
CA ASP A 208 -14.66 9.00 -30.52
C ASP A 208 -15.26 7.65 -30.99
N GLU A 209 -16.57 7.61 -31.32
CA GLU A 209 -17.30 6.38 -31.70
C GLU A 209 -16.67 5.64 -32.90
N SER A 210 -16.04 6.38 -33.82
CA SER A 210 -15.33 5.82 -34.98
C SER A 210 -14.07 5.00 -34.61
N LEU A 211 -13.50 5.19 -33.41
CA LEU A 211 -12.46 4.30 -32.88
C LEU A 211 -13.04 2.92 -32.59
N PHE A 212 -14.26 2.84 -32.07
CA PHE A 212 -14.95 1.58 -31.79
C PHE A 212 -15.45 0.90 -33.09
N GLU A 213 -15.83 1.67 -34.10
CA GLU A 213 -16.14 1.14 -35.44
C GLU A 213 -14.90 0.60 -36.15
N SER A 214 -13.75 1.30 -36.10
CA SER A 214 -12.51 0.88 -36.77
C SER A 214 -11.76 -0.26 -36.06
N VAL A 215 -11.90 -0.38 -34.74
CA VAL A 215 -11.55 -1.59 -33.97
C VAL A 215 -12.47 -2.78 -34.33
N GLY A 216 -13.63 -2.49 -34.92
CA GLY A 216 -14.73 -3.40 -35.22
C GLY A 216 -14.58 -4.33 -36.42
N GLY A 217 -13.65 -5.28 -36.35
CA GLY A 217 -13.58 -6.41 -37.30
C GLY A 217 -14.03 -7.73 -36.68
N SER A 218 -15.20 -8.24 -37.11
CA SER A 218 -15.79 -9.57 -36.82
C SER A 218 -16.74 -9.69 -35.61
N ALA A 219 -17.69 -10.62 -35.77
CA ALA A 219 -18.76 -11.02 -34.83
C ALA A 219 -19.79 -9.96 -34.44
N ALA A 220 -20.70 -9.64 -35.38
CA ALA A 220 -22.00 -9.08 -35.04
C ALA A 220 -22.84 -10.11 -34.25
N THR A 221 -22.78 -10.08 -32.92
CA THR A 221 -23.84 -10.66 -32.07
C THR A 221 -25.04 -9.70 -32.07
N PRO A 222 -26.27 -10.16 -32.32
CA PRO A 222 -27.46 -9.34 -32.18
C PRO A 222 -27.55 -8.71 -30.78
N VAL A 223 -28.19 -7.56 -30.65
CA VAL A 223 -28.45 -6.87 -29.36
C VAL A 223 -29.13 -7.80 -28.33
N ASN A 224 -29.83 -8.84 -28.79
CA ASN A 224 -30.51 -9.85 -27.98
C ASN A 224 -29.67 -11.13 -27.71
N SER A 225 -28.37 -11.13 -27.99
CA SER A 225 -27.45 -12.25 -27.75
C SER A 225 -26.21 -11.75 -27.02
N GLY A 226 -26.08 -12.09 -25.73
CA GLY A 226 -25.12 -11.47 -24.81
C GLY A 226 -23.67 -11.50 -25.29
N GLY A 227 -23.15 -10.34 -25.71
CA GLY A 227 -21.78 -10.17 -26.19
C GLY A 227 -21.15 -8.81 -25.89
N GLY A 228 -21.85 -7.93 -25.17
CA GLY A 228 -21.43 -6.55 -24.89
C GLY A 228 -20.30 -6.40 -23.87
N MET A 229 -19.80 -5.17 -23.74
CA MET A 229 -18.99 -4.72 -22.62
C MET A 229 -19.83 -3.80 -21.73
N LEU A 230 -19.73 -3.97 -20.42
CA LEU A 230 -20.37 -3.13 -19.40
C LEU A 230 -19.28 -2.45 -18.58
N VAL A 231 -19.38 -1.12 -18.43
CA VAL A 231 -18.54 -0.34 -17.51
C VAL A 231 -19.36 0.01 -16.27
N LEU A 232 -18.91 -0.42 -15.09
CA LEU A 232 -19.48 -0.07 -13.81
C LEU A 232 -18.58 0.97 -13.11
N VAL A 233 -19.07 2.20 -12.97
CA VAL A 233 -18.38 3.24 -12.19
C VAL A 233 -18.90 3.21 -10.75
N ALA A 234 -18.09 2.68 -9.84
CA ALA A 234 -18.34 2.63 -8.41
C ALA A 234 -17.56 3.74 -7.68
N ASP A 235 -17.89 3.98 -6.42
CA ASP A 235 -17.23 4.96 -5.56
C ASP A 235 -16.82 4.28 -4.25
N ARG A 236 -15.58 4.51 -3.80
CA ARG A 236 -15.06 3.93 -2.55
C ARG A 236 -15.93 4.26 -1.34
N ARG A 237 -16.70 5.35 -1.40
CA ARG A 237 -17.68 5.71 -0.37
C ARG A 237 -18.75 4.66 -0.12
N ASP A 238 -19.14 3.88 -1.13
CA ASP A 238 -20.11 2.80 -0.99
C ASP A 238 -19.61 1.66 -0.07
N ASP A 239 -18.29 1.53 0.07
CA ASP A 239 -17.66 0.51 0.90
C ASP A 239 -16.34 1.01 1.54
N PRO A 240 -16.43 1.59 2.76
CA PRO A 240 -15.27 1.90 3.59
C PRO A 240 -14.76 0.72 4.42
N VAL A 241 -15.38 -0.47 4.35
CA VAL A 241 -15.06 -1.61 5.21
C VAL A 241 -13.89 -2.39 4.65
N THR A 242 -13.97 -2.84 3.39
CA THR A 242 -12.91 -3.60 2.71
C THR A 242 -11.50 -3.02 2.89
N PRO A 243 -11.23 -1.71 2.63
CA PRO A 243 -9.89 -1.13 2.80
C PRO A 243 -9.39 -1.03 4.24
N LEU A 244 -10.18 -1.38 5.26
CA LEU A 244 -9.78 -1.40 6.68
C LEU A 244 -9.52 -2.81 7.23
N LEU A 245 -9.87 -3.86 6.49
CA LEU A 245 -9.73 -5.24 6.98
C LEU A 245 -8.26 -5.69 6.86
N THR A 246 -7.75 -6.31 7.92
CA THR A 246 -6.46 -7.00 7.88
C THR A 246 -6.55 -8.15 6.89
N GLN A 247 -5.64 -8.14 5.91
CA GLN A 247 -5.62 -9.08 4.80
C GLN A 247 -4.84 -10.34 5.14
N TRP A 248 -5.18 -11.46 4.48
CA TRP A 248 -4.56 -12.79 4.72
C TRP A 248 -4.21 -13.57 3.45
N THR A 249 -4.32 -12.96 2.27
CA THR A 249 -3.82 -13.50 1.00
C THR A 249 -2.48 -12.86 0.64
N TYR A 250 -1.60 -13.59 -0.05
CA TYR A 250 -0.18 -13.21 -0.13
C TYR A 250 0.07 -11.78 -0.66
N GLN A 251 -0.49 -11.41 -1.82
CA GLN A 251 -0.31 -10.06 -2.38
C GLN A 251 -0.90 -8.96 -1.47
N ALA A 252 -2.10 -9.21 -0.92
CA ALA A 252 -2.79 -8.24 -0.09
C ALA A 252 -2.09 -8.03 1.27
N MET A 253 -1.54 -9.09 1.87
CA MET A 253 -0.70 -9.01 3.07
C MET A 253 0.57 -8.19 2.85
N VAL A 254 1.27 -8.41 1.73
CA VAL A 254 2.46 -7.62 1.38
C VAL A 254 2.10 -6.14 1.27
N HIS A 255 1.01 -5.80 0.57
CA HIS A 255 0.59 -4.40 0.42
C HIS A 255 0.10 -3.75 1.73
N GLU A 256 -0.60 -4.48 2.60
CA GLU A 256 -1.09 -3.98 3.90
C GLU A 256 0.07 -3.72 4.89
N LEU A 257 1.00 -4.67 5.00
CA LEU A 257 2.06 -4.65 6.00
C LEU A 257 3.29 -3.88 5.54
N LEU A 258 3.86 -4.27 4.39
CA LEU A 258 5.13 -3.74 3.86
C LEU A 258 4.93 -2.56 2.91
N GLY A 259 3.79 -2.52 2.22
CA GLY A 259 3.55 -1.59 1.11
C GLY A 259 4.00 -2.20 -0.22
N LEU A 260 3.15 -2.05 -1.24
CA LEU A 260 3.43 -2.51 -2.61
C LEU A 260 3.07 -1.36 -3.55
N GLU A 261 4.06 -0.79 -4.23
CA GLU A 261 3.90 0.32 -5.17
C GLU A 261 4.39 -0.14 -6.55
N ASN A 262 3.52 -0.17 -7.56
CA ASN A 262 3.84 -0.65 -8.91
C ASN A 262 4.61 -1.99 -8.91
N ASN A 263 4.10 -2.97 -8.14
CA ASN A 263 4.70 -4.29 -7.95
C ASN A 263 6.14 -4.30 -7.32
N ARG A 264 6.53 -3.22 -6.63
CA ARG A 264 7.79 -3.09 -5.87
C ARG A 264 7.54 -2.94 -4.37
N VAL A 265 8.42 -3.52 -3.56
CA VAL A 265 8.42 -3.49 -2.09
C VAL A 265 9.79 -3.01 -1.60
N MET A 266 9.83 -2.06 -0.67
CA MET A 266 11.07 -1.65 -0.01
C MET A 266 11.29 -2.54 1.24
N HIS A 267 12.23 -3.49 1.15
CA HIS A 267 12.49 -4.44 2.22
C HIS A 267 13.60 -3.93 3.17
N PRO A 268 13.37 -3.82 4.49
CA PRO A 268 14.36 -3.26 5.42
C PRO A 268 15.51 -4.21 5.78
N LEU A 269 15.42 -5.50 5.41
CA LEU A 269 16.50 -6.47 5.61
C LEU A 269 17.17 -6.76 4.27
N ALA A 270 18.49 -6.54 4.20
CA ALA A 270 19.28 -6.94 3.05
C ALA A 270 19.21 -8.47 2.87
N VAL A 271 18.79 -8.92 1.68
CA VAL A 271 18.91 -10.32 1.30
C VAL A 271 20.41 -10.65 1.24
N ALA A 272 20.84 -11.62 2.04
CA ALA A 272 22.26 -11.95 2.16
C ALA A 272 22.80 -12.52 0.84
N GLY A 273 23.56 -11.72 0.09
CA GLY A 273 24.25 -12.20 -1.11
C GLY A 273 24.64 -11.14 -2.14
N GLU A 274 23.94 -10.00 -2.20
CA GLU A 274 24.21 -8.98 -3.23
C GLU A 274 24.76 -7.68 -2.62
N THR A 275 26.00 -7.36 -2.99
CA THR A 275 26.69 -6.13 -2.61
C THR A 275 25.99 -4.91 -3.21
N ALA A 276 25.90 -3.84 -2.41
CA ALA A 276 25.12 -2.65 -2.76
C ALA A 276 25.60 -1.98 -4.07
N ALA A 277 24.82 -2.15 -5.13
CA ALA A 277 24.86 -1.33 -6.35
C ALA A 277 23.54 -0.57 -6.60
N GLY A 278 22.66 -0.53 -5.59
CA GLY A 278 21.31 0.05 -5.67
C GLY A 278 20.75 0.47 -4.31
N SER A 279 21.60 0.84 -3.35
CA SER A 279 21.15 1.33 -2.05
C SER A 279 20.47 2.69 -2.20
N SER A 280 19.14 2.69 -2.23
CA SER A 280 18.32 3.87 -1.98
C SER A 280 18.74 4.55 -0.66
N LYS A 281 18.51 5.86 -0.53
CA LYS A 281 19.03 6.71 0.57
C LYS A 281 18.66 6.27 2.01
N ASP A 282 17.78 5.28 2.16
CA ASP A 282 17.23 4.80 3.43
C ASP A 282 17.64 3.33 3.77
N GLY A 283 18.59 2.75 3.03
CA GLY A 283 19.26 1.49 3.41
C GLY A 283 18.48 0.18 3.21
N GLY A 284 17.27 0.22 2.66
CA GLY A 284 16.50 -0.97 2.26
C GLY A 284 16.91 -1.56 0.90
N VAL A 285 16.59 -2.83 0.69
CA VAL A 285 16.69 -3.53 -0.61
C VAL A 285 15.32 -3.50 -1.29
N GLU A 286 15.28 -3.03 -2.54
CA GLU A 286 14.06 -3.07 -3.35
C GLU A 286 13.79 -4.49 -3.87
N VAL A 287 12.54 -4.94 -3.78
CA VAL A 287 12.10 -6.29 -4.14
C VAL A 287 10.92 -6.20 -5.12
N VAL A 288 11.03 -6.88 -6.27
CA VAL A 288 9.98 -6.91 -7.30
C VAL A 288 9.14 -8.19 -7.21
N LEU A 289 7.81 -8.03 -7.28
CA LEU A 289 6.79 -9.08 -7.23
C LEU A 289 5.84 -8.96 -8.43
N SER A 290 6.18 -9.60 -9.55
CA SER A 290 5.38 -9.57 -10.77
C SER A 290 4.96 -10.98 -11.19
N THR A 291 3.66 -11.16 -11.45
CA THR A 291 3.10 -12.45 -11.92
C THR A 291 3.59 -12.85 -13.32
N ALA A 292 4.18 -11.93 -14.08
CA ALA A 292 4.75 -12.22 -15.40
C ALA A 292 6.14 -12.89 -15.31
N THR A 293 7.00 -12.43 -14.40
CA THR A 293 8.41 -12.85 -14.31
C THR A 293 8.69 -13.85 -13.18
N ASP A 294 7.83 -13.88 -12.16
CA ASP A 294 8.00 -14.70 -10.98
C ASP A 294 6.96 -15.81 -10.92
N LYS A 295 7.40 -17.04 -11.20
CA LYS A 295 6.54 -18.23 -11.16
C LYS A 295 6.00 -18.48 -9.75
N PHE A 296 6.82 -18.38 -8.71
CA PHE A 296 6.35 -18.70 -7.36
C PHE A 296 5.27 -17.70 -6.93
N PHE A 297 5.48 -16.40 -7.18
CA PHE A 297 4.47 -15.38 -6.91
C PHE A 297 3.19 -15.60 -7.74
N ARG A 298 3.29 -15.81 -9.05
CA ARG A 298 2.12 -16.08 -9.90
C ARG A 298 1.29 -17.27 -9.42
N ASP A 299 1.96 -18.33 -8.98
CA ASP A 299 1.28 -19.55 -8.57
C ASP A 299 0.74 -19.43 -7.10
N ASN A 300 1.05 -18.33 -6.36
CA ASN A 300 0.71 -18.16 -4.93
C ASN A 300 0.14 -16.80 -4.49
N TYR A 301 0.02 -15.79 -5.36
CA TYR A 301 -0.35 -14.43 -4.94
C TYR A 301 -1.75 -14.33 -4.29
N LEU A 302 -2.65 -15.25 -4.65
CA LEU A 302 -4.00 -15.40 -4.09
C LEU A 302 -4.07 -16.36 -2.88
N SER A 303 -3.02 -17.16 -2.63
CA SER A 303 -2.98 -18.16 -1.56
C SER A 303 -3.14 -17.49 -0.19
N ASN A 304 -3.88 -18.14 0.71
CA ASN A 304 -3.97 -17.68 2.10
C ASN A 304 -2.65 -17.93 2.85
N PHE A 305 -2.45 -17.24 3.96
CA PHE A 305 -1.21 -17.29 4.74
C PHE A 305 -0.84 -18.69 5.26
N GLY A 306 -1.81 -19.56 5.53
CA GLY A 306 -1.55 -20.94 5.96
C GLY A 306 -0.99 -21.79 4.82
N ASP A 307 -1.69 -21.82 3.68
CA ASP A 307 -1.26 -22.57 2.49
C ASP A 307 0.07 -22.02 1.93
N LEU A 308 0.26 -20.70 1.98
CA LEU A 308 1.54 -20.06 1.63
C LEU A 308 2.70 -20.60 2.48
N GLY A 309 2.50 -20.84 3.78
CA GLY A 309 3.51 -21.44 4.65
C GLY A 309 3.92 -22.85 4.21
N VAL A 310 2.96 -23.64 3.74
CA VAL A 310 3.20 -24.98 3.17
C VAL A 310 3.96 -24.87 1.84
N HIS A 311 3.47 -24.05 0.91
CA HIS A 311 4.08 -23.92 -0.42
C HIS A 311 5.50 -23.31 -0.36
N ILE A 312 5.80 -22.41 0.60
CA ILE A 312 7.17 -21.93 0.85
C ILE A 312 8.08 -23.06 1.31
N LYS A 313 7.61 -23.91 2.22
CA LYS A 313 8.38 -25.06 2.70
C LYS A 313 8.69 -26.03 1.56
N GLU A 314 7.67 -26.37 0.75
CA GLU A 314 7.83 -27.20 -0.45
C GLU A 314 8.82 -26.58 -1.44
N TYR A 315 8.75 -25.26 -1.67
CA TYR A 315 9.66 -24.54 -2.57
C TYR A 315 11.12 -24.56 -2.08
N VAL A 316 11.34 -24.44 -0.76
CA VAL A 316 12.67 -24.62 -0.15
C VAL A 316 13.16 -26.07 -0.25
N GLU A 317 12.28 -27.06 -0.05
CA GLU A 317 12.63 -28.48 -0.20
C GLU A 317 12.97 -28.84 -1.66
N MET A 318 12.21 -28.33 -2.65
CA MET A 318 12.52 -28.46 -4.07
C MET A 318 13.89 -27.86 -4.41
N TYR A 319 14.20 -26.65 -3.92
CA TYR A 319 15.51 -26.02 -4.10
C TYR A 319 16.64 -26.86 -3.49
N GLN A 320 16.45 -27.39 -2.27
CA GLN A 320 17.43 -28.27 -1.64
C GLN A 320 17.64 -29.56 -2.43
N GLN A 321 16.58 -30.19 -2.95
CA GLN A 321 16.70 -31.41 -3.77
C GLN A 321 17.42 -31.13 -5.09
N GLN A 322 17.05 -30.06 -5.80
CA GLN A 322 17.71 -29.67 -7.06
C GLN A 322 19.17 -29.29 -6.88
N THR A 323 19.55 -28.74 -5.73
CA THR A 323 20.94 -28.46 -5.37
C THR A 323 21.69 -29.75 -5.01
N LYS A 324 21.13 -30.60 -4.14
CA LYS A 324 21.77 -31.86 -3.68
C LYS A 324 21.96 -32.87 -4.80
N ASN A 325 21.04 -32.95 -5.76
CA ASN A 325 21.11 -33.91 -6.87
C ASN A 325 22.23 -33.60 -7.89
N GLN A 326 22.84 -32.42 -7.83
CA GLN A 326 23.95 -32.03 -8.72
C GLN A 326 25.24 -31.65 -7.97
N ALA A 327 25.16 -31.36 -6.67
CA ALA A 327 26.32 -31.03 -5.84
C ALA A 327 27.12 -32.27 -5.39
N LYS A 328 28.06 -32.73 -6.23
CA LYS A 328 29.37 -33.21 -5.75
C LYS A 328 30.31 -32.00 -5.70
N VAL A 329 30.18 -31.23 -4.65
CA VAL A 329 30.86 -29.94 -4.46
C VAL A 329 31.45 -29.94 -3.05
N ASP A 330 32.74 -30.28 -2.96
CA ASP A 330 33.46 -30.46 -1.69
C ASP A 330 34.15 -29.16 -1.21
N ASN A 331 34.16 -28.10 -2.03
CA ASN A 331 34.86 -26.83 -1.81
C ASN A 331 33.92 -25.61 -1.99
N VAL A 332 34.16 -24.54 -1.24
CA VAL A 332 33.48 -23.24 -1.35
C VAL A 332 33.72 -22.58 -2.73
N GLU A 333 34.92 -22.75 -3.32
CA GLU A 333 35.21 -22.22 -4.67
C GLU A 333 34.44 -22.99 -5.75
N ASP A 334 34.25 -24.30 -5.58
CA ASP A 334 33.43 -25.10 -6.49
C ASP A 334 31.94 -24.74 -6.37
N MET A 335 31.49 -24.28 -5.20
CA MET A 335 30.14 -23.73 -5.01
C MET A 335 29.97 -22.38 -5.73
N GLN A 336 30.97 -21.50 -5.70
CA GLN A 336 30.96 -20.27 -6.50
C GLN A 336 30.98 -20.59 -8.00
N ARG A 337 31.88 -21.48 -8.45
CA ARG A 337 31.93 -21.93 -9.86
C ARG A 337 30.64 -22.60 -10.31
N PHE A 338 29.95 -23.35 -9.45
CA PHE A 338 28.64 -23.92 -9.76
C PHE A 338 27.56 -22.84 -9.93
N LEU A 339 27.52 -21.84 -9.04
CA LEU A 339 26.60 -20.70 -9.14
C LEU A 339 26.87 -19.82 -10.38
N ASP A 340 28.13 -19.70 -10.80
CA ASP A 340 28.54 -18.98 -12.01
C ASP A 340 28.32 -19.79 -13.30
N GLN A 341 28.47 -21.12 -13.25
CA GLN A 341 28.24 -22.01 -14.40
C GLN A 341 26.76 -22.19 -14.75
N TYR A 342 25.85 -22.07 -13.77
CA TYR A 342 24.41 -22.28 -13.98
C TYR A 342 23.57 -21.06 -13.52
N PRO A 343 23.40 -20.03 -14.38
CA PRO A 343 22.62 -18.83 -14.06
C PRO A 343 21.17 -19.09 -13.63
N GLU A 344 20.57 -20.21 -14.02
CA GLU A 344 19.24 -20.62 -13.59
C GLU A 344 19.18 -20.93 -12.08
N TYR A 345 20.22 -21.55 -11.52
CA TYR A 345 20.31 -21.82 -10.08
C TYR A 345 20.47 -20.54 -9.28
N ARG A 346 21.24 -19.56 -9.77
CA ARG A 346 21.35 -18.24 -9.13
C ARG A 346 20.01 -17.50 -9.12
N LYS A 347 19.26 -17.54 -10.23
CA LYS A 347 17.89 -16.98 -10.30
C LYS A 347 16.94 -17.69 -9.33
N LEU A 348 16.96 -19.02 -9.29
CA LEU A 348 16.12 -19.81 -8.38
C LEU A 348 16.45 -19.52 -6.91
N SER A 349 17.74 -19.51 -6.55
CA SER A 349 18.22 -19.23 -5.19
C SER A 349 17.83 -17.83 -4.71
N SER A 350 17.97 -16.82 -5.57
CA SER A 350 17.49 -15.45 -5.30
C SER A 350 15.97 -15.41 -5.10
N ASN A 351 15.20 -16.08 -5.96
CA ASN A 351 13.73 -16.08 -5.84
C ASN A 351 13.22 -16.81 -4.58
N VAL A 352 13.83 -17.95 -4.22
CA VAL A 352 13.54 -18.64 -2.95
C VAL A 352 13.86 -17.74 -1.76
N SER A 353 15.06 -17.15 -1.74
CA SER A 353 15.51 -16.26 -0.65
C SER A 353 14.59 -15.05 -0.48
N LYS A 354 14.13 -14.45 -1.60
CA LYS A 354 13.18 -13.35 -1.64
C LYS A 354 11.85 -13.69 -0.95
N HIS A 355 11.21 -14.80 -1.31
CA HIS A 355 9.92 -15.17 -0.73
C HIS A 355 10.04 -15.63 0.73
N VAL A 356 11.10 -16.35 1.09
CA VAL A 356 11.37 -16.73 2.48
C VAL A 356 11.57 -15.48 3.35
N ALA A 357 12.31 -14.48 2.88
CA ALA A 357 12.50 -13.22 3.61
C ALA A 357 11.18 -12.46 3.82
N LEU A 358 10.38 -12.30 2.75
CA LEU A 358 9.07 -11.63 2.81
C LEU A 358 8.11 -12.33 3.78
N VAL A 359 7.99 -13.66 3.71
CA VAL A 359 7.07 -14.42 4.58
C VAL A 359 7.56 -14.42 6.02
N HIS A 360 8.87 -14.45 6.27
CA HIS A 360 9.44 -14.31 7.61
C HIS A 360 9.12 -12.94 8.23
N GLU A 361 9.28 -11.85 7.46
CA GLU A 361 8.96 -10.50 7.95
C GLU A 361 7.45 -10.32 8.20
N ILE A 362 6.59 -10.88 7.33
CA ILE A 362 5.13 -10.91 7.55
C ILE A 362 4.79 -11.62 8.87
N SER A 363 5.33 -12.83 9.10
CA SER A 363 5.14 -13.56 10.38
C SER A 363 5.55 -12.72 11.58
N ARG A 364 6.72 -12.08 11.51
CA ARG A 364 7.23 -11.20 12.58
C ARG A 364 6.30 -10.02 12.86
N MET A 365 5.71 -9.41 11.82
CA MET A 365 4.76 -8.32 11.96
C MET A 365 3.41 -8.78 12.54
N VAL A 366 2.90 -9.94 12.10
CA VAL A 366 1.66 -10.55 12.61
C VAL A 366 1.75 -10.79 14.12
N GLU A 367 2.86 -11.37 14.59
CA GLU A 367 3.12 -11.59 16.02
C GLU A 367 3.31 -10.27 16.79
N LYS A 368 4.12 -9.34 16.24
CA LYS A 368 4.46 -8.07 16.90
C LYS A 368 3.24 -7.19 17.16
N TYR A 369 2.32 -7.11 16.20
CA TYR A 369 1.13 -6.24 16.29
C TYR A 369 -0.16 -6.97 16.68
N ASN A 370 -0.07 -8.26 17.04
CA ASN A 370 -1.20 -9.07 17.50
C ASN A 370 -2.35 -9.16 16.46
N LEU A 371 -1.98 -9.28 15.18
CA LEU A 371 -2.92 -9.11 14.06
C LEU A 371 -3.99 -10.22 13.99
N MET A 372 -3.70 -11.41 14.53
CA MET A 372 -4.67 -12.51 14.60
C MET A 372 -5.90 -12.13 15.44
N GLU A 373 -5.70 -11.58 16.65
CA GLU A 373 -6.80 -11.16 17.53
C GLU A 373 -7.51 -9.91 17.00
N CYS A 374 -6.75 -9.00 16.36
CA CYS A 374 -7.34 -7.82 15.70
C CYS A 374 -8.28 -8.27 14.57
N SER A 375 -7.79 -9.12 13.65
CA SER A 375 -8.55 -9.55 12.49
C SER A 375 -9.77 -10.41 12.85
N GLU A 376 -9.69 -11.26 13.88
CA GLU A 376 -10.87 -11.98 14.39
C GLU A 376 -12.00 -11.02 14.79
N LEU A 377 -11.65 -9.90 15.44
CA LEU A 377 -12.62 -8.87 15.79
C LEU A 377 -13.08 -8.06 14.58
N GLU A 378 -12.19 -7.73 13.64
CA GLU A 378 -12.55 -7.02 12.39
C GLU A 378 -13.56 -7.81 11.56
N GLN A 379 -13.34 -9.13 11.37
CA GLN A 379 -14.25 -10.02 10.65
C GLN A 379 -15.59 -10.17 11.39
N SER A 380 -15.57 -10.25 12.73
CA SER A 380 -16.77 -10.25 13.57
C SER A 380 -17.57 -8.94 13.45
N LEU A 381 -16.92 -7.78 13.46
CA LEU A 381 -17.56 -6.47 13.25
C LEU A 381 -18.16 -6.32 11.84
N ALA A 382 -17.52 -6.93 10.83
CA ALA A 382 -17.95 -6.86 9.44
C ALA A 382 -19.08 -7.84 9.09
N CYS A 383 -19.10 -9.05 9.68
CA CYS A 383 -19.92 -10.17 9.20
C CYS A 383 -20.84 -10.83 10.26
N ASP A 384 -20.61 -10.62 11.56
CA ASP A 384 -21.31 -11.39 12.61
C ASP A 384 -22.51 -10.63 13.21
N ASP A 385 -23.70 -11.05 12.81
CA ASP A 385 -24.99 -10.55 13.32
C ASP A 385 -25.43 -11.21 14.64
N HIS A 386 -24.73 -12.24 15.14
CA HIS A 386 -25.12 -12.99 16.33
C HIS A 386 -24.59 -12.39 17.65
N ILE A 387 -23.47 -11.66 17.61
CA ILE A 387 -22.89 -11.04 18.81
C ILE A 387 -23.54 -9.68 19.03
N SER A 388 -24.11 -9.45 20.22
CA SER A 388 -24.77 -8.19 20.56
C SER A 388 -23.82 -7.00 20.51
N MET A 389 -24.35 -5.85 20.06
CA MET A 389 -23.65 -4.56 19.98
C MET A 389 -22.85 -4.23 21.25
N HIS A 390 -23.41 -4.47 22.44
CA HIS A 390 -22.73 -4.23 23.72
C HIS A 390 -21.50 -5.13 23.94
N GLU A 391 -21.56 -6.41 23.57
CA GLU A 391 -20.39 -7.30 23.70
C GLU A 391 -19.35 -6.98 22.62
N GLN A 392 -19.76 -6.61 21.39
CA GLN A 392 -18.82 -6.12 20.37
C GLN A 392 -18.09 -4.85 20.85
N LEU A 393 -18.82 -3.87 21.41
CA LEU A 393 -18.24 -2.65 21.99
C LEU A 393 -17.22 -2.96 23.10
N LYS A 394 -17.52 -3.92 23.97
CA LYS A 394 -16.63 -4.36 25.04
C LYS A 394 -15.35 -5.01 24.51
N ARG A 395 -15.45 -5.82 23.43
CA ARG A 395 -14.27 -6.37 22.73
C ARG A 395 -13.41 -5.25 22.13
N VAL A 396 -14.02 -4.26 21.47
CA VAL A 396 -13.32 -3.10 20.89
C VAL A 396 -12.56 -2.31 21.96
N LYS A 397 -13.19 -2.02 23.11
CA LYS A 397 -12.52 -1.34 24.24
C LYS A 397 -11.29 -2.09 24.72
N ALA A 398 -11.40 -3.40 24.94
CA ALA A 398 -10.26 -4.24 25.34
C ALA A 398 -9.10 -4.17 24.33
N MET A 399 -9.40 -4.07 23.03
CA MET A 399 -8.39 -3.91 21.98
C MET A 399 -7.77 -2.50 21.93
N ILE A 400 -8.48 -1.46 22.36
CA ILE A 400 -7.92 -0.10 22.53
C ILE A 400 -6.99 -0.04 23.73
N GLU A 401 -7.37 -0.68 24.84
CA GLU A 401 -6.62 -0.71 26.09
C GLU A 401 -5.35 -1.57 26.01
N ASN A 402 -5.38 -2.68 25.26
CA ASN A 402 -4.25 -3.58 25.09
C ASN A 402 -3.02 -2.83 24.52
N PRO A 403 -1.88 -2.77 25.24
CA PRO A 403 -0.71 -2.01 24.81
C PRO A 403 0.02 -2.62 23.61
N ARG A 404 -0.16 -3.92 23.29
CA ARG A 404 0.49 -4.58 22.15
C ARG A 404 -0.05 -4.12 20.79
N ASN A 405 -1.33 -3.72 20.75
CA ASN A 405 -1.99 -3.32 19.51
C ASN A 405 -1.41 -1.98 19.01
N SER A 406 -1.32 -1.81 17.69
CA SER A 406 -0.84 -0.56 17.08
C SER A 406 -1.91 0.54 17.16
N ASN A 407 -1.52 1.82 17.07
CA ASN A 407 -2.51 2.91 16.96
C ASN A 407 -3.37 2.82 15.67
N LEU A 408 -2.87 2.15 14.63
CA LEU A 408 -3.62 1.83 13.43
C LEU A 408 -4.71 0.78 13.75
N GLU A 409 -4.36 -0.36 14.35
CA GLU A 409 -5.33 -1.42 14.69
C GLU A 409 -6.45 -0.87 15.59
N ARG A 410 -6.08 -0.11 16.63
CA ARG A 410 -7.05 0.55 17.54
C ARG A 410 -8.06 1.41 16.77
N LEU A 411 -7.58 2.16 15.78
CA LEU A 411 -8.42 3.03 14.96
C LEU A 411 -9.31 2.21 14.02
N LYS A 412 -8.77 1.20 13.32
CA LYS A 412 -9.51 0.34 12.39
C LYS A 412 -10.70 -0.35 13.08
N VAL A 413 -10.48 -1.05 14.19
CA VAL A 413 -11.58 -1.75 14.91
C VAL A 413 -12.64 -0.78 15.45
N SER A 414 -12.24 0.43 15.86
CA SER A 414 -13.17 1.45 16.34
C SER A 414 -13.98 2.10 15.22
N ILE A 415 -13.38 2.27 14.04
CA ILE A 415 -14.07 2.73 12.84
C ILE A 415 -15.05 1.65 12.36
N LEU A 416 -14.63 0.39 12.27
CA LEU A 416 -15.51 -0.72 11.87
C LEU A 416 -16.73 -0.84 12.78
N TYR A 417 -16.55 -0.72 14.10
CA TYR A 417 -17.68 -0.62 15.05
C TYR A 417 -18.61 0.55 14.72
N ALA A 418 -18.05 1.74 14.51
CA ALA A 418 -18.83 2.94 14.22
C ALA A 418 -19.61 2.81 12.89
N LEU A 419 -18.99 2.24 11.84
CA LEU A 419 -19.61 1.97 10.54
C LEU A 419 -20.72 0.91 10.60
N ARG A 420 -20.62 -0.05 11.53
CA ARG A 420 -21.60 -1.15 11.73
C ARG A 420 -22.78 -0.73 12.62
N PHE A 421 -22.55 0.15 13.59
CA PHE A 421 -23.52 0.59 14.60
C PHE A 421 -23.64 2.11 14.68
N GLU A 422 -23.84 2.79 13.54
CA GLU A 422 -23.92 4.26 13.45
C GLU A 422 -24.95 4.89 14.40
N THR A 423 -25.99 4.14 14.78
CA THR A 423 -27.01 4.56 15.75
C THR A 423 -26.53 4.62 17.20
N ASP A 424 -25.45 3.91 17.57
CA ASP A 424 -24.91 3.90 18.94
C ASP A 424 -24.04 5.13 19.21
N THR A 425 -24.70 6.29 19.26
CA THR A 425 -24.06 7.56 19.60
C THR A 425 -23.36 7.56 20.97
N SER A 426 -23.80 6.70 21.90
CA SER A 426 -23.16 6.47 23.21
C SER A 426 -21.81 5.77 23.10
N GLY A 427 -21.77 4.56 22.54
CA GLY A 427 -20.52 3.81 22.37
C GLY A 427 -19.56 4.52 21.45
N ILE A 428 -20.03 5.10 20.34
CA ILE A 428 -19.20 5.90 19.43
C ILE A 428 -18.56 7.10 20.16
N ARG A 429 -19.28 7.79 21.07
CA ARG A 429 -18.72 8.89 21.87
C ARG A 429 -17.65 8.39 22.85
N GLU A 430 -17.88 7.24 23.49
CA GLU A 430 -16.92 6.63 24.41
C GLU A 430 -15.64 6.19 23.69
N LEU A 431 -15.77 5.53 22.54
CA LEU A 431 -14.64 5.13 21.69
C LEU A 431 -13.84 6.35 21.21
N LYS A 432 -14.50 7.45 20.80
CA LYS A 432 -13.82 8.71 20.48
C LYS A 432 -13.00 9.24 21.65
N GLY A 433 -13.54 9.20 22.87
CA GLY A 433 -12.79 9.60 24.08
C GLY A 433 -11.58 8.71 24.37
N LEU A 434 -11.71 7.39 24.24
CA LEU A 434 -10.61 6.45 24.45
C LEU A 434 -9.50 6.60 23.38
N LEU A 435 -9.85 6.79 22.11
CA LEU A 435 -8.86 7.03 21.05
C LEU A 435 -8.16 8.38 21.18
N GLN A 436 -8.87 9.42 21.63
CA GLN A 436 -8.27 10.74 21.86
C GLN A 436 -7.16 10.67 22.92
N GLN A 437 -7.32 9.85 23.97
CA GLN A 437 -6.25 9.57 24.96
C GLN A 437 -5.04 8.84 24.36
N LYS A 438 -5.19 8.18 23.21
CA LYS A 438 -4.10 7.52 22.46
C LYS A 438 -3.53 8.40 21.33
N GLY A 439 -4.02 9.64 21.18
CA GLY A 439 -3.59 10.58 20.15
C GLY A 439 -4.12 10.27 18.74
N VAL A 440 -5.26 9.57 18.62
CA VAL A 440 -5.82 9.14 17.32
C VAL A 440 -7.29 9.56 17.21
N GLY A 441 -7.75 9.95 16.01
CA GLY A 441 -9.17 10.26 15.81
C GLY A 441 -9.56 10.57 14.36
N LEU A 442 -10.26 9.63 13.71
CA LEU A 442 -10.88 9.83 12.39
C LEU A 442 -12.36 9.40 12.33
N ILE A 443 -12.94 8.91 13.43
CA ILE A 443 -14.32 8.35 13.43
C ILE A 443 -15.36 9.38 12.97
N SER A 444 -15.27 10.65 13.38
CA SER A 444 -16.23 11.67 12.91
C SER A 444 -16.15 11.84 11.39
N THR A 445 -14.97 12.18 10.86
CA THR A 445 -14.74 12.33 9.42
C THR A 445 -15.20 11.13 8.60
N MET A 446 -14.99 9.91 9.14
CA MET A 446 -15.42 8.69 8.49
C MET A 446 -16.96 8.59 8.43
N LEU A 447 -17.67 8.83 9.53
CA LEU A 447 -19.13 8.83 9.54
C LEU A 447 -19.74 9.98 8.72
N ASP A 448 -19.13 11.16 8.77
CA ASP A 448 -19.62 12.35 8.07
C ASP A 448 -19.57 12.18 6.54
N HIS A 449 -18.57 11.45 6.03
CA HIS A 449 -18.35 11.28 4.59
C HIS A 449 -18.78 9.92 4.03
N PHE A 450 -18.58 8.86 4.83
CA PHE A 450 -18.87 7.48 4.46
C PHE A 450 -20.05 6.91 5.25
N GLY A 451 -20.84 7.69 5.99
CA GLY A 451 -21.99 7.18 6.76
C GLY A 451 -23.06 6.51 5.88
N SER A 452 -23.95 5.72 6.50
CA SER A 452 -25.00 4.94 5.82
C SER A 452 -25.92 5.75 4.90
N ALA A 453 -26.10 7.06 5.15
CA ALA A 453 -26.83 7.97 4.27
C ALA A 453 -26.13 8.25 2.92
N SER A 454 -24.83 7.95 2.81
CA SER A 454 -23.98 8.19 1.64
C SER A 454 -23.57 6.90 0.91
N ARG A 455 -23.97 5.71 1.39
CA ARG A 455 -23.64 4.41 0.78
C ARG A 455 -24.85 3.79 0.09
N LEU A 456 -24.60 2.98 -0.93
CA LEU A 456 -25.53 1.92 -1.31
C LEU A 456 -25.69 0.87 -0.18
N PRO A 457 -26.88 0.25 -0.04
CA PRO A 457 -27.06 -0.91 0.85
C PRO A 457 -26.14 -2.07 0.44
N TYR A 458 -25.65 -2.85 1.42
CA TYR A 458 -24.82 -4.02 1.13
C TYR A 458 -25.56 -5.00 0.17
N PRO A 459 -24.96 -5.37 -0.98
CA PRO A 459 -25.63 -6.21 -1.96
C PRO A 459 -26.03 -7.56 -1.37
N SER A 460 -27.34 -7.85 -1.35
CA SER A 460 -27.81 -9.18 -0.97
C SER A 460 -27.20 -10.23 -1.90
N SER A 461 -26.54 -11.23 -1.32
CA SER A 461 -26.08 -12.46 -1.98
C SER A 461 -27.28 -13.36 -2.34
N SER A 462 -28.16 -12.78 -3.15
CA SER A 462 -29.50 -13.25 -3.46
C SER A 462 -29.49 -14.46 -4.39
N GLY A 463 -29.28 -15.62 -3.78
CA GLY A 463 -29.48 -16.90 -4.42
C GLY A 463 -29.47 -18.04 -3.42
N ALA A 464 -30.45 -18.94 -3.54
CA ALA A 464 -30.37 -20.27 -2.95
C ALA A 464 -29.03 -20.95 -3.34
N ALA A 465 -28.48 -20.65 -4.53
CA ALA A 465 -27.16 -21.09 -4.96
C ALA A 465 -25.98 -20.58 -4.11
N ALA A 466 -26.02 -19.37 -3.52
CA ALA A 466 -24.94 -18.87 -2.66
C ALA A 466 -24.99 -19.54 -1.27
N ALA A 467 -26.20 -19.70 -0.72
CA ALA A 467 -26.42 -20.49 0.48
C ALA A 467 -26.07 -21.97 0.27
N LEU A 468 -26.41 -22.54 -0.90
CA LEU A 468 -26.13 -23.92 -1.27
C LEU A 468 -24.65 -24.15 -1.59
N ALA A 469 -23.94 -23.21 -2.22
CA ALA A 469 -22.51 -23.31 -2.46
C ALA A 469 -21.70 -23.27 -1.15
N ARG A 470 -22.11 -22.41 -0.19
CA ARG A 470 -21.63 -22.46 1.20
C ARG A 470 -21.95 -23.79 1.89
N ARG A 471 -23.13 -24.39 1.62
CA ARG A 471 -23.60 -25.63 2.26
C ARG A 471 -23.06 -26.93 1.61
N LEU A 472 -22.53 -26.84 0.39
CA LEU A 472 -21.97 -27.95 -0.39
C LEU A 472 -20.45 -27.84 -0.60
N GLY A 473 -19.80 -26.80 -0.07
CA GLY A 473 -18.34 -26.61 -0.18
C GLY A 473 -17.83 -26.24 -1.58
N PHE A 474 -18.70 -25.77 -2.48
CA PHE A 474 -18.31 -25.42 -3.86
C PHE A 474 -17.69 -24.03 -4.01
N THR A 475 -17.74 -23.19 -2.98
CA THR A 475 -16.79 -22.09 -2.85
C THR A 475 -15.54 -22.61 -2.16
N SER A 476 -14.39 -22.56 -2.83
CA SER A 476 -13.07 -22.88 -2.27
C SER A 476 -12.59 -21.89 -1.18
N ALA A 477 -13.47 -21.01 -0.71
CA ALA A 477 -13.32 -20.33 0.56
C ALA A 477 -13.42 -21.38 1.68
N THR A 478 -12.26 -21.88 2.10
CA THR A 478 -12.09 -22.51 3.41
C THR A 478 -12.76 -21.63 4.47
N ASP A 479 -13.52 -22.24 5.39
CA ASP A 479 -14.15 -21.54 6.53
C ASP A 479 -13.08 -21.06 7.52
N ASN A 480 -12.31 -20.07 7.07
CA ASN A 480 -11.28 -19.39 7.83
C ASN A 480 -11.92 -18.17 8.49
N VAL A 481 -11.82 -18.11 9.82
CA VAL A 481 -12.32 -17.00 10.65
C VAL A 481 -11.75 -15.64 10.21
N TYR A 482 -10.57 -15.64 9.59
CA TYR A 482 -9.85 -14.45 9.15
C TYR A 482 -10.24 -13.94 7.74
N THR A 483 -11.04 -14.68 6.97
CA THR A 483 -11.43 -14.32 5.58
C THR A 483 -12.91 -14.63 5.29
N GLN A 484 -13.81 -14.16 6.17
CA GLN A 484 -15.26 -14.38 6.05
C GLN A 484 -15.95 -13.30 5.22
N HIS A 485 -15.41 -12.07 5.27
CA HIS A 485 -15.85 -10.94 4.49
C HIS A 485 -15.74 -11.20 2.99
N ARG A 486 -16.65 -10.58 2.23
CA ARG A 486 -16.60 -10.52 0.77
C ARG A 486 -16.95 -9.10 0.35
N SER A 487 -16.12 -8.55 -0.54
CA SER A 487 -16.29 -7.20 -1.06
C SER A 487 -17.66 -6.99 -1.75
N PRO A 488 -18.41 -5.92 -1.42
CA PRO A 488 -19.66 -5.54 -2.12
C PRO A 488 -19.52 -5.47 -3.63
N ILE A 489 -18.36 -5.00 -4.11
CA ILE A 489 -18.11 -4.83 -5.54
C ILE A 489 -17.97 -6.15 -6.28
N SER A 490 -17.40 -7.20 -5.66
CA SER A 490 -17.32 -8.52 -6.30
C SER A 490 -18.70 -9.17 -6.42
N ILE A 491 -19.57 -9.00 -5.42
CA ILE A 491 -20.98 -9.44 -5.49
C ILE A 491 -21.71 -8.70 -6.63
N THR A 492 -21.49 -7.39 -6.74
CA THR A 492 -22.09 -6.55 -7.78
C THR A 492 -21.60 -6.95 -9.17
N ALA A 493 -20.30 -7.16 -9.37
CA ALA A 493 -19.73 -7.56 -10.65
C ALA A 493 -20.16 -8.98 -11.08
N GLU A 494 -20.29 -9.91 -10.12
CA GLU A 494 -20.88 -11.23 -10.36
C GLU A 494 -22.36 -11.14 -10.78
N GLN A 495 -23.14 -10.28 -10.11
CA GLN A 495 -24.51 -9.97 -10.52
C GLN A 495 -24.56 -9.31 -11.90
N ALA A 496 -23.55 -8.51 -12.26
CA ALA A 496 -23.49 -7.78 -13.53
C ALA A 496 -23.33 -8.73 -14.72
N ILE A 497 -22.38 -9.67 -14.66
CA ILE A 497 -22.25 -10.76 -15.64
C ILE A 497 -23.56 -11.56 -15.76
N LYS A 498 -24.24 -11.79 -14.64
CA LYS A 498 -25.51 -12.54 -14.59
C LYS A 498 -26.73 -11.74 -15.06
N GLY A 499 -26.57 -10.44 -15.38
CA GLY A 499 -27.66 -9.54 -15.77
C GLY A 499 -28.62 -9.17 -14.64
N LYS A 500 -28.18 -9.24 -13.37
CA LYS A 500 -29.00 -9.11 -12.15
C LYS A 500 -28.77 -7.83 -11.34
N VAL A 501 -27.92 -6.92 -11.81
CA VAL A 501 -27.68 -5.63 -11.13
C VAL A 501 -28.92 -4.74 -11.26
N LYS A 502 -29.45 -4.28 -10.12
CA LYS A 502 -30.64 -3.43 -10.07
C LYS A 502 -30.35 -2.02 -10.60
N GLU A 503 -31.25 -1.51 -11.43
CA GLU A 503 -31.15 -0.16 -12.01
C GLU A 503 -31.20 0.96 -10.94
N GLN A 504 -31.90 0.72 -9.82
CA GLN A 504 -31.95 1.64 -8.67
C GLN A 504 -30.59 1.81 -7.97
N ASP A 505 -29.75 0.78 -7.98
CA ASP A 505 -28.46 0.77 -7.28
C ASP A 505 -27.34 1.21 -8.25
N TYR A 506 -27.41 0.76 -9.50
CA TYR A 506 -26.50 1.17 -10.59
C TYR A 506 -27.28 1.62 -11.83
N VAL A 507 -27.35 2.94 -12.02
CA VAL A 507 -28.13 3.60 -13.07
C VAL A 507 -27.34 3.65 -14.37
N THR A 508 -27.98 3.31 -15.49
CA THR A 508 -27.42 3.43 -16.84
C THR A 508 -27.37 4.87 -17.32
N VAL A 509 -26.25 5.27 -17.92
CA VAL A 509 -26.14 6.54 -18.64
C VAL A 509 -26.85 6.43 -19.99
N VAL A 510 -27.86 7.29 -20.22
CA VAL A 510 -28.51 7.41 -21.53
C VAL A 510 -27.68 8.32 -22.43
N GLY A 511 -27.23 7.78 -23.55
CA GLY A 511 -26.40 8.48 -24.54
C GLY A 511 -27.16 9.47 -25.44
N SER A 512 -26.44 10.39 -26.08
CA SER A 512 -27.02 11.50 -26.87
C SER A 512 -27.89 11.03 -28.04
N LYS A 513 -27.62 9.83 -28.58
CA LYS A 513 -28.39 9.22 -29.67
C LYS A 513 -29.70 8.54 -29.21
N GLY A 514 -30.07 8.64 -27.94
CA GLY A 514 -31.32 8.08 -27.39
C GLY A 514 -31.41 6.54 -27.44
N ARG A 515 -30.31 5.85 -27.79
CA ARG A 515 -30.23 4.38 -27.81
C ARG A 515 -30.22 3.84 -26.38
N ILE A 516 -31.43 3.68 -25.81
CA ILE A 516 -31.66 2.78 -24.68
C ILE A 516 -31.47 1.36 -25.23
N ASN A 517 -30.23 0.87 -25.24
CA ASN A 517 -29.86 -0.47 -25.73
C ASN A 517 -30.43 -1.55 -24.79
N GLY A 518 -31.75 -1.80 -24.80
CA GLY A 518 -32.41 -2.94 -24.15
C GLY A 518 -31.82 -3.32 -22.78
N VAL A 519 -31.65 -2.34 -21.88
CA VAL A 519 -30.62 -2.40 -20.83
C VAL A 519 -30.98 -3.33 -19.66
N GLU A 520 -32.22 -3.79 -19.59
CA GLU A 520 -32.70 -4.78 -18.63
C GLU A 520 -32.30 -6.19 -19.06
N ASN A 521 -31.54 -6.91 -18.22
CA ASN A 521 -31.03 -8.26 -18.43
C ASN A 521 -29.96 -8.46 -19.53
N ILE A 522 -29.19 -7.43 -19.90
CA ILE A 522 -27.94 -7.66 -20.66
C ILE A 522 -27.04 -8.58 -19.84
N LYS A 523 -26.57 -9.67 -20.46
CA LYS A 523 -25.49 -10.52 -19.95
C LYS A 523 -24.19 -10.13 -20.67
N PRO A 524 -23.37 -9.22 -20.11
CA PRO A 524 -22.12 -8.80 -20.75
C PRO A 524 -21.09 -9.93 -20.71
N SER A 525 -20.29 -10.03 -21.75
CA SER A 525 -19.14 -10.97 -21.78
C SER A 525 -17.88 -10.36 -21.13
N LEU A 526 -17.91 -9.06 -20.85
CA LEU A 526 -16.84 -8.33 -20.17
C LEU A 526 -17.47 -7.26 -19.27
N VAL A 527 -17.11 -7.28 -17.99
CA VAL A 527 -17.45 -6.21 -17.03
C VAL A 527 -16.16 -5.50 -16.62
N LEU A 528 -16.03 -4.24 -17.00
CA LEU A 528 -15.01 -3.34 -16.48
C LEU A 528 -15.58 -2.61 -15.26
N VAL A 529 -15.05 -2.89 -14.08
CA VAL A 529 -15.34 -2.15 -12.85
C VAL A 529 -14.30 -1.05 -12.69
N PHE A 530 -14.71 0.19 -12.43
CA PHE A 530 -13.81 1.26 -12.02
C PHE A 530 -14.22 1.85 -10.67
N MET A 531 -13.35 1.76 -9.68
CA MET A 531 -13.55 2.30 -8.34
C MET A 531 -12.92 3.69 -8.21
N VAL A 532 -13.78 4.71 -8.23
CA VAL A 532 -13.41 6.10 -7.91
C VAL A 532 -13.07 6.19 -6.44
N GLY A 533 -11.88 6.69 -6.10
CA GLY A 533 -11.38 6.68 -4.71
C GLY A 533 -10.64 5.39 -4.34
N GLY A 534 -10.29 4.57 -5.33
CA GLY A 534 -9.32 3.47 -5.22
C GLY A 534 -9.93 2.11 -4.88
N CYS A 535 -9.33 1.06 -5.42
CA CYS A 535 -9.68 -0.34 -5.14
C CYS A 535 -8.71 -0.96 -4.12
N THR A 536 -8.94 -2.21 -3.71
CA THR A 536 -8.03 -2.97 -2.84
C THR A 536 -7.58 -4.28 -3.47
N PHE A 537 -6.52 -4.89 -2.93
CA PHE A 537 -6.12 -6.25 -3.33
C PHE A 537 -7.09 -7.34 -2.86
N GLU A 538 -7.97 -7.07 -1.88
CA GLU A 538 -9.08 -7.98 -1.53
C GLU A 538 -10.09 -8.05 -2.68
N GLU A 539 -10.51 -6.89 -3.20
CA GLU A 539 -11.43 -6.78 -4.34
C GLU A 539 -10.83 -7.40 -5.61
N ALA A 540 -9.52 -7.18 -5.84
CA ALA A 540 -8.80 -7.79 -6.96
C ALA A 540 -8.76 -9.32 -6.85
N ARG A 541 -8.48 -9.85 -5.66
CA ARG A 541 -8.50 -11.29 -5.38
C ARG A 541 -9.89 -11.88 -5.57
N ASP A 542 -10.94 -11.22 -5.10
CA ASP A 542 -12.32 -11.69 -5.31
C ASP A 542 -12.69 -11.71 -6.81
N VAL A 543 -12.19 -10.75 -7.58
CA VAL A 543 -12.36 -10.69 -9.05
C VAL A 543 -11.58 -11.79 -9.78
N ASP A 544 -10.32 -12.04 -9.42
CA ASP A 544 -9.54 -13.13 -10.01
C ASP A 544 -10.17 -14.51 -9.71
N VAL A 545 -10.60 -14.75 -8.47
CA VAL A 545 -11.31 -15.99 -8.08
C VAL A 545 -12.62 -16.18 -8.85
N LEU A 546 -13.38 -15.10 -9.11
CA LEU A 546 -14.57 -15.17 -9.96
C LEU A 546 -14.22 -15.50 -11.42
N ASN A 547 -13.15 -14.90 -11.96
CA ASN A 547 -12.69 -15.19 -13.32
C ASN A 547 -12.26 -16.66 -13.48
N GLU A 548 -11.52 -17.21 -12.52
CA GLU A 548 -11.16 -18.64 -12.48
C GLU A 548 -12.41 -19.54 -12.46
N GLN A 549 -13.42 -19.19 -11.66
CA GLN A 549 -14.70 -19.92 -11.62
C GLN A 549 -15.45 -19.86 -12.96
N PHE A 550 -15.47 -18.72 -13.65
CA PHE A 550 -16.11 -18.61 -14.98
C PHE A 550 -15.37 -19.43 -16.03
N VAL A 551 -14.03 -19.48 -15.99
CA VAL A 551 -13.21 -20.35 -16.86
C VAL A 551 -13.52 -21.82 -16.57
N ALA A 552 -13.50 -22.24 -15.30
CA ALA A 552 -13.76 -23.63 -14.89
C ALA A 552 -15.21 -24.09 -15.15
N ALA A 553 -16.18 -23.19 -15.08
CA ALA A 553 -17.56 -23.47 -15.47
C ALA A 553 -17.70 -23.65 -17.00
N SER A 554 -16.93 -22.87 -17.78
CA SER A 554 -16.94 -22.94 -19.24
C SER A 554 -16.26 -24.19 -19.81
N THR A 555 -15.32 -24.81 -19.08
CA THR A 555 -14.65 -26.06 -19.52
C THR A 555 -15.41 -27.33 -19.17
N ASN A 556 -16.26 -27.30 -18.14
CA ASN A 556 -16.96 -28.48 -17.60
C ASN A 556 -18.47 -28.52 -17.93
N GLY A 557 -19.02 -27.50 -18.59
CA GLY A 557 -20.43 -27.47 -18.99
C GLY A 557 -20.71 -28.32 -20.24
N PRO A 558 -21.94 -28.88 -20.40
CA PRO A 558 -22.33 -29.51 -21.65
C PRO A 558 -22.32 -28.49 -22.80
N SER A 559 -21.70 -28.83 -23.93
CA SER A 559 -21.58 -27.98 -25.11
C SER A 559 -22.92 -27.81 -25.83
N THR A 560 -23.79 -26.99 -25.26
CA THR A 560 -25.16 -26.74 -25.74
C THR A 560 -25.23 -25.81 -26.95
N ASP A 561 -24.16 -25.09 -27.27
CA ASP A 561 -24.04 -24.33 -28.51
C ASP A 561 -23.60 -25.23 -29.67
N ALA A 562 -24.61 -25.85 -30.32
CA ALA A 562 -24.49 -26.71 -31.50
C ALA A 562 -24.01 -25.98 -32.79
N ARG A 563 -23.20 -24.92 -32.66
CA ARG A 563 -22.68 -24.08 -33.76
C ARG A 563 -21.16 -23.95 -33.79
N GLY A 564 -20.42 -24.56 -32.86
CA GLY A 564 -18.95 -24.64 -32.92
C GLY A 564 -18.19 -23.32 -32.80
N THR A 565 -18.88 -22.21 -32.52
CA THR A 565 -18.26 -20.91 -32.26
C THR A 565 -17.82 -20.84 -30.79
N GLY A 566 -16.55 -21.13 -30.53
CA GLY A 566 -15.98 -21.12 -29.17
C GLY A 566 -16.04 -19.74 -28.51
N SER A 567 -17.11 -19.48 -27.75
CA SER A 567 -17.27 -18.25 -26.97
C SER A 567 -16.30 -18.24 -25.80
N ARG A 568 -15.45 -17.21 -25.72
CA ARG A 568 -14.58 -16.95 -24.56
C ARG A 568 -15.44 -16.83 -23.28
N PRO A 569 -15.03 -17.43 -22.14
CA PRO A 569 -15.74 -17.25 -20.87
C PRO A 569 -15.86 -15.76 -20.51
N PRO A 570 -16.94 -15.36 -19.80
CA PRO A 570 -17.11 -13.98 -19.39
C PRO A 570 -16.03 -13.57 -18.39
N ALA A 571 -15.57 -12.32 -18.48
CA ALA A 571 -14.47 -11.81 -17.66
C ALA A 571 -14.87 -10.53 -16.91
N ILE A 572 -14.29 -10.35 -15.73
CA ILE A 572 -14.32 -9.11 -14.95
C ILE A 572 -12.90 -8.52 -14.96
N VAL A 573 -12.78 -7.21 -15.14
CA VAL A 573 -11.54 -6.46 -14.93
C VAL A 573 -11.83 -5.35 -13.92
N LEU A 574 -10.99 -5.25 -12.89
CA LEU A 574 -11.05 -4.21 -11.87
C LEU A 574 -10.04 -3.10 -12.18
N GLY A 575 -10.50 -1.87 -12.10
CA GLY A 575 -9.69 -0.66 -12.14
C GLY A 575 -9.94 0.19 -10.90
N GLY A 576 -8.92 0.90 -10.46
CA GLY A 576 -9.06 1.93 -9.41
C GLY A 576 -8.30 3.19 -9.77
N SER A 577 -8.70 4.33 -9.20
CA SER A 577 -7.89 5.54 -9.27
C SER A 577 -6.51 5.34 -8.63
N THR A 578 -6.45 4.52 -7.58
CA THR A 578 -5.24 3.97 -6.95
C THR A 578 -5.56 2.58 -6.36
N VAL A 579 -4.57 1.89 -5.79
CA VAL A 579 -4.79 0.71 -4.93
C VAL A 579 -4.51 1.11 -3.48
N HIS A 580 -5.42 0.75 -2.58
CA HIS A 580 -5.36 1.09 -1.16
C HIS A 580 -5.03 -0.10 -0.25
N ASN A 581 -4.26 0.21 0.78
CA ASN A 581 -4.18 -0.47 2.06
C ASN A 581 -4.83 0.40 3.15
N SER A 582 -4.96 -0.11 4.38
CA SER A 582 -5.54 0.63 5.50
C SER A 582 -4.86 1.99 5.74
N LYS A 583 -3.55 2.06 5.56
CA LYS A 583 -2.75 3.28 5.82
C LYS A 583 -3.06 4.37 4.79
N THR A 584 -3.03 4.05 3.50
CA THR A 584 -3.27 5.01 2.41
C THR A 584 -4.74 5.42 2.34
N PHE A 585 -5.67 4.50 2.60
CA PHE A 585 -7.10 4.84 2.71
C PHE A 585 -7.37 5.80 3.89
N LEU A 586 -6.86 5.50 5.09
CA LEU A 586 -7.01 6.38 6.24
C LEU A 586 -6.28 7.72 6.08
N ALA A 587 -5.17 7.76 5.32
CA ALA A 587 -4.52 9.01 4.94
C ALA A 587 -5.44 9.89 4.07
N ASP A 588 -6.12 9.31 3.08
CA ASP A 588 -7.11 10.01 2.24
C ASP A 588 -8.34 10.46 3.04
N VAL A 589 -8.84 9.64 3.97
CA VAL A 589 -9.87 10.07 4.93
C VAL A 589 -9.38 11.22 5.82
N ALA A 590 -8.11 11.22 6.23
CA ALA A 590 -7.53 12.36 6.96
C ALA A 590 -7.47 13.63 6.11
N GLN A 591 -7.28 13.53 4.78
CA GLN A 591 -7.37 14.70 3.89
C GLN A 591 -8.76 15.34 3.92
N LEU A 592 -9.83 14.53 3.91
CA LEU A 592 -11.24 14.99 3.99
C LEU A 592 -11.53 15.82 5.25
N SER A 593 -10.89 15.51 6.37
CA SER A 593 -11.05 16.27 7.63
C SER A 593 -10.61 17.73 7.49
N ARG A 594 -9.53 17.98 6.72
CA ARG A 594 -9.02 19.33 6.43
C ARG A 594 -9.94 20.12 5.51
N LEU A 595 -10.89 19.46 4.83
CA LEU A 595 -11.84 20.10 3.93
C LEU A 595 -13.07 20.66 4.68
N HIS A 596 -13.37 20.14 5.87
CA HIS A 596 -14.58 20.45 6.67
C HIS A 596 -14.29 21.21 7.98
N GLY A 597 -13.02 21.54 8.26
CA GLY A 597 -12.65 22.27 9.47
C GLY A 597 -13.25 23.69 9.53
N PRO A 598 -13.75 24.15 10.69
CA PRO A 598 -14.26 25.51 10.83
C PRO A 598 -13.14 26.54 10.65
N THR A 599 -13.39 27.60 9.87
CA THR A 599 -12.45 28.72 9.75
C THR A 599 -12.49 29.59 11.00
N SER A 600 -11.70 29.24 12.02
CA SER A 600 -11.46 30.08 13.21
C SER A 600 -10.06 29.89 13.79
N SER A 601 -9.25 30.95 13.68
CA SER A 601 -8.22 31.43 14.63
C SER A 601 -7.41 30.41 15.45
N GLY A 602 -6.08 30.44 15.24
CA GLY A 602 -5.10 29.51 15.77
C GLY A 602 -4.96 29.37 17.29
N ILE A 603 -4.25 28.30 17.68
CA ILE A 603 -3.15 28.25 18.65
C ILE A 603 -2.30 27.01 18.30
N PHE A 604 -0.97 27.13 18.40
CA PHE A 604 0.00 26.06 18.08
C PHE A 604 0.27 25.14 19.28
N GLY A 605 0.66 23.89 19.02
CA GLY A 605 0.93 22.88 20.06
C GLY A 605 1.77 21.67 19.62
N GLY A 606 2.87 21.92 18.90
CA GLY A 606 4.07 21.06 18.76
C GLY A 606 3.95 19.55 18.51
N LEU A 607 4.31 19.10 17.29
CA LEU A 607 5.48 18.23 17.05
C LEU A 607 5.84 18.21 15.53
N SER A 608 7.14 18.28 15.22
CA SER A 608 7.73 18.22 13.86
C SER A 608 7.77 16.76 13.35
N SER A 609 7.79 16.39 12.06
CA SER A 609 8.64 16.86 10.93
C SER A 609 8.05 16.39 9.55
N PRO A 610 8.71 16.51 8.36
CA PRO A 610 8.22 17.47 7.36
C PRO A 610 8.03 16.95 5.92
N VAL A 611 6.90 17.27 5.27
CA VAL A 611 6.81 17.39 3.79
C VAL A 611 5.83 18.51 3.43
N VAL A 612 6.10 19.21 2.32
CA VAL A 612 5.35 20.33 1.69
C VAL A 612 5.61 21.72 2.28
N VAL A 613 6.05 22.61 1.38
CA VAL A 613 6.47 24.01 1.56
C VAL A 613 5.35 24.97 1.12
N LEU A 614 5.13 26.06 1.88
CA LEU A 614 4.55 27.40 1.58
C LEU A 614 3.57 27.57 0.38
N MET A 615 2.48 28.37 0.37
CA MET A 615 1.83 29.37 1.26
C MET A 615 0.46 29.78 0.62
N ALA A 616 -0.50 30.56 1.18
CA ALA A 616 -0.75 31.11 2.52
C ALA A 616 -2.29 31.23 2.84
N PRO A 617 -3.02 32.37 2.97
CA PRO A 617 -4.16 32.43 3.92
C PRO A 617 -5.52 32.92 3.37
N HIS A 618 -6.53 33.00 4.26
CA HIS A 618 -7.96 33.01 3.93
C HIS A 618 -8.76 34.10 4.70
N LYS A 619 -9.67 34.82 3.99
CA LYS A 619 -10.91 35.49 4.49
C LYS A 619 -10.74 36.72 5.44
N LYS A 620 -11.67 37.69 5.55
CA LYS A 620 -13.08 37.86 5.13
C LYS A 620 -13.50 39.36 5.21
N GLN A 621 -14.43 39.84 4.36
CA GLN A 621 -15.72 40.52 4.70
C GLN A 621 -16.43 41.10 3.46
N GLN A 622 -17.73 41.45 3.58
CA GLN A 622 -18.71 41.66 2.48
C GLN A 622 -19.48 43.00 2.58
N GLN A 623 -20.31 43.26 1.54
CA GLN A 623 -21.35 44.30 1.37
C GLN A 623 -20.84 45.64 0.78
N GLN A 624 -21.55 46.36 -0.09
CA GLN A 624 -23.00 46.31 -0.45
C GLN A 624 -23.26 46.81 -1.91
N GLN A 625 -24.40 46.43 -2.52
CA GLN A 625 -25.25 47.12 -3.55
C GLN A 625 -24.67 48.20 -4.50
N GLN A 626 -25.12 48.45 -5.75
CA GLN A 626 -25.96 47.86 -6.80
C GLN A 626 -26.08 48.94 -7.92
N ALA A 627 -26.05 48.56 -9.21
CA ALA A 627 -26.52 49.28 -10.42
C ALA A 627 -26.12 50.78 -10.71
N GLY A 628 -25.57 51.06 -11.90
CA GLY A 628 -25.57 52.41 -12.49
C GLY A 628 -24.56 52.73 -13.60
N ASN A 629 -25.00 52.61 -14.87
CA ASN A 629 -24.54 53.32 -16.09
C ASN A 629 -23.07 53.24 -16.56
N ALA A 630 -22.89 52.61 -17.73
CA ALA A 630 -21.64 52.59 -18.49
C ALA A 630 -21.47 53.84 -19.38
N ALA A 631 -20.62 54.78 -18.96
CA ALA A 631 -20.06 55.85 -19.82
C ALA A 631 -18.68 56.39 -19.36
N THR A 632 -18.18 55.97 -18.19
CA THR A 632 -16.96 56.51 -17.55
C THR A 632 -15.82 55.49 -17.40
N ALA A 633 -15.95 54.31 -18.01
CA ALA A 633 -15.03 53.18 -17.82
C ALA A 633 -13.59 53.45 -18.34
N ALA A 634 -13.45 53.93 -19.57
CA ALA A 634 -12.15 54.00 -20.27
C ALA A 634 -11.10 54.87 -19.54
N THR A 635 -11.51 56.02 -19.00
CA THR A 635 -10.58 56.94 -18.31
C THR A 635 -10.20 56.46 -16.92
N SER A 636 -11.10 55.73 -16.24
CA SER A 636 -10.84 55.17 -14.90
C SER A 636 -9.93 53.94 -14.97
N GLU A 637 -10.11 53.07 -15.97
CA GLU A 637 -9.25 51.90 -16.18
C GLU A 637 -7.77 52.27 -16.37
N MET A 638 -7.48 53.34 -17.13
CA MET A 638 -6.10 53.76 -17.39
C MET A 638 -5.39 54.33 -16.14
N VAL A 639 -6.13 54.99 -15.25
CA VAL A 639 -5.62 55.42 -13.93
C VAL A 639 -5.42 54.20 -13.02
N ASN A 640 -6.38 53.28 -13.00
CA ASN A 640 -6.33 52.07 -12.18
C ASN A 640 -5.17 51.14 -12.61
N ALA A 641 -4.88 51.04 -13.91
CA ALA A 641 -3.75 50.29 -14.45
C ALA A 641 -2.37 50.87 -14.05
N ARG A 642 -2.24 52.21 -13.99
CA ARG A 642 -1.03 52.87 -13.48
C ARG A 642 -0.83 52.63 -11.99
N THR A 643 -1.89 52.75 -11.18
CA THR A 643 -1.83 52.50 -9.73
C THR A 643 -1.52 51.03 -9.43
N LYS A 644 -2.14 50.08 -10.15
CA LYS A 644 -1.82 48.64 -10.06
C LYS A 644 -0.36 48.35 -10.42
N ASN A 645 0.18 48.95 -11.50
CA ASN A 645 1.60 48.78 -11.85
C ASN A 645 2.55 49.35 -10.79
N LYS A 646 2.20 50.48 -10.15
CA LYS A 646 3.00 51.04 -9.05
C LYS A 646 3.01 50.09 -7.85
N ALA A 647 1.83 49.59 -7.44
CA ALA A 647 1.72 48.61 -6.36
C ALA A 647 2.47 47.30 -6.66
N LEU A 648 2.41 46.79 -7.90
CA LEU A 648 3.13 45.58 -8.30
C LEU A 648 4.65 45.76 -8.19
N LYS A 649 5.19 46.91 -8.62
CA LYS A 649 6.62 47.23 -8.47
C LYS A 649 7.05 47.36 -7.01
N GLU A 650 6.18 47.90 -6.16
CA GLU A 650 6.43 48.04 -4.72
C GLU A 650 6.40 46.68 -4.00
N GLN A 651 5.46 45.78 -4.37
CA GLN A 651 5.45 44.39 -3.91
C GLN A 651 6.69 43.63 -4.38
N LEU A 652 7.12 43.79 -5.64
CA LEU A 652 8.33 43.15 -6.17
C LEU A 652 9.61 43.67 -5.46
N SER A 653 9.66 44.97 -5.14
CA SER A 653 10.71 45.58 -4.32
C SER A 653 10.77 44.95 -2.92
N ASN A 654 9.62 44.78 -2.27
CA ASN A 654 9.55 44.22 -0.92
C ASN A 654 9.90 42.72 -0.91
N LEU A 655 9.46 41.95 -1.91
CA LEU A 655 9.89 40.56 -2.10
C LEU A 655 11.41 40.46 -2.25
N ASN A 656 12.02 41.32 -3.07
CA ASN A 656 13.47 41.38 -3.28
C ASN A 656 14.27 41.91 -2.07
N ARG A 657 13.61 42.58 -1.11
CA ARG A 657 14.20 42.95 0.19
C ARG A 657 14.13 41.78 1.17
N MET A 658 13.02 41.04 1.19
CA MET A 658 12.86 39.82 2.00
C MET A 658 13.86 38.75 1.57
N THR A 659 13.94 38.40 0.28
CA THR A 659 14.90 37.38 -0.20
C THR A 659 16.36 37.76 0.08
N LYS A 660 16.72 39.05 0.09
CA LYS A 660 18.05 39.52 0.52
C LYS A 660 18.27 39.46 2.04
N SER A 661 17.21 39.58 2.84
CA SER A 661 17.27 39.34 4.30
C SER A 661 17.47 37.86 4.59
N ASP A 662 16.66 37.02 3.96
CA ASP A 662 16.69 35.56 4.13
C ASP A 662 18.03 34.99 3.67
N ALA A 663 18.59 35.47 2.55
CA ALA A 663 19.93 35.10 2.09
C ALA A 663 21.04 35.52 3.08
N LYS A 664 20.90 36.67 3.76
CA LYS A 664 21.85 37.07 4.83
C LYS A 664 21.72 36.21 6.08
N GLN A 665 20.50 35.85 6.49
CA GLN A 665 20.28 34.95 7.61
C GLN A 665 20.82 33.54 7.32
N LEU A 666 20.58 33.03 6.11
CA LEU A 666 21.10 31.74 5.66
C LEU A 666 22.63 31.73 5.61
N ALA A 667 23.27 32.81 5.12
CA ALA A 667 24.72 32.94 5.13
C ALA A 667 25.30 33.01 6.56
N SER A 668 24.62 33.68 7.49
CA SER A 668 25.00 33.71 8.92
C SER A 668 24.93 32.33 9.55
N LEU A 669 23.83 31.59 9.34
CA LEU A 669 23.64 30.23 9.84
C LEU A 669 24.64 29.24 9.22
N THR A 670 24.93 29.37 7.92
CA THR A 670 25.93 28.53 7.24
C THR A 670 27.33 28.75 7.82
N LYS A 671 27.67 29.99 8.16
CA LYS A 671 28.93 30.31 8.84
C LYS A 671 28.98 29.69 10.24
N GLU A 672 27.93 29.85 11.04
CA GLU A 672 27.84 29.30 12.39
C GLU A 672 27.95 27.76 12.41
N VAL A 673 27.32 27.08 11.43
CA VAL A 673 27.44 25.63 11.25
C VAL A 673 28.87 25.19 10.90
N GLU A 674 29.58 25.90 10.03
CA GLU A 674 30.96 25.54 9.69
C GLU A 674 31.96 25.90 10.81
N ASP A 675 31.73 26.98 11.56
CA ASP A 675 32.51 27.31 12.77
C ASP A 675 32.35 26.20 13.84
N LEU A 676 31.12 25.72 14.08
CA LEU A 676 30.85 24.56 14.96
C LEU A 676 31.50 23.27 14.43
N ARG A 677 31.44 23.02 13.12
CA ARG A 677 32.06 21.85 12.48
C ARG A 677 33.57 21.85 12.65
N ASN A 678 34.22 23.00 12.59
CA ASN A 678 35.66 23.14 12.79
C ASN A 678 36.04 22.99 14.27
N ALA A 679 35.23 23.52 15.20
CA ALA A 679 35.40 23.26 16.63
C ALA A 679 35.36 21.75 16.96
N VAL A 680 34.42 20.99 16.39
CA VAL A 680 34.32 19.52 16.57
C VAL A 680 35.58 18.80 16.03
N LYS A 681 36.15 19.23 14.90
CA LYS A 681 37.40 18.64 14.36
C LYS A 681 38.58 18.86 15.32
N GLU A 682 38.72 20.05 15.90
CA GLU A 682 39.79 20.35 16.87
C GLU A 682 39.57 19.65 18.21
N LEU A 683 38.34 19.55 18.71
CA LEU A 683 38.01 18.74 19.90
C LEU A 683 38.37 17.26 19.68
N MET A 684 38.11 16.71 18.50
CA MET A 684 38.55 15.34 18.16
C MET A 684 40.07 15.18 18.07
N LYS A 685 40.84 16.23 17.75
CA LYS A 685 42.31 16.19 17.82
C LYS A 685 42.79 16.20 19.29
N LEU A 686 42.19 17.04 20.13
CA LEU A 686 42.51 17.08 21.57
C LEU A 686 42.17 15.75 22.26
N SER A 687 41.04 15.12 21.92
CA SER A 687 40.61 13.84 22.46
C SER A 687 41.50 12.64 22.07
N LYS A 688 42.39 12.79 21.07
CA LYS A 688 43.30 11.71 20.63
C LYS A 688 44.64 11.69 21.38
N ARG A 689 44.87 12.61 22.32
CA ARG A 689 46.04 12.59 23.20
C ARG A 689 45.86 11.53 24.30
N PRO A 690 46.71 10.48 24.39
CA PRO A 690 46.55 9.45 25.41
C PRO A 690 46.87 9.99 26.81
N GLY A 691 45.96 9.79 27.76
CA GLY A 691 46.23 9.96 29.20
C GLY A 691 46.06 11.37 29.79
N GLN A 692 45.71 12.40 29.02
CA GLN A 692 45.43 13.75 29.53
C GLN A 692 44.05 14.24 29.10
N LYS A 693 43.23 14.70 30.06
CA LYS A 693 42.05 15.51 29.76
C LYS A 693 42.52 16.90 29.27
N PRO A 694 41.91 17.49 28.23
CA PRO A 694 42.23 18.85 27.82
C PRO A 694 41.97 19.83 28.97
N THR A 695 42.74 20.92 29.00
CA THR A 695 42.60 21.96 30.03
C THR A 695 41.49 22.95 29.67
N LYS A 696 40.92 23.64 30.68
CA LYS A 696 39.86 24.63 30.47
C LYS A 696 40.30 25.75 29.50
N MET A 697 41.55 26.19 29.59
CA MET A 697 42.17 27.15 28.64
C MET A 697 42.32 26.64 27.20
N GLU A 698 42.45 25.33 26.97
CA GLU A 698 42.46 24.76 25.61
C GLU A 698 41.04 24.67 25.06
N LEU A 699 40.06 24.27 25.87
CA LEU A 699 38.64 24.25 25.52
C LEU A 699 38.12 25.66 25.21
N ASP A 700 38.51 26.66 26.01
CA ASP A 700 38.21 28.09 25.80
C ASP A 700 38.77 28.67 24.49
N LYS A 701 39.74 28.02 23.84
CA LYS A 701 40.28 28.45 22.53
C LYS A 701 39.59 27.77 21.34
N VAL A 702 38.90 26.66 21.57
CA VAL A 702 38.32 25.82 20.51
C VAL A 702 36.80 25.95 20.43
N ILE A 703 36.12 26.20 21.56
CA ILE A 703 34.65 26.24 21.60
C ILE A 703 34.14 27.66 21.30
N PRO A 704 33.24 27.84 20.31
CA PRO A 704 32.59 29.12 20.04
C PRO A 704 31.88 29.69 21.27
N GLU A 705 31.93 31.01 21.40
CA GLU A 705 31.44 31.73 22.59
C GLU A 705 29.96 31.46 22.89
N SER A 706 29.14 31.23 21.86
CA SER A 706 27.70 30.94 21.95
C SER A 706 27.34 29.63 22.67
N VAL A 707 28.23 28.64 22.72
CA VAL A 707 27.94 27.29 23.29
C VAL A 707 28.90 26.92 24.44
N ARG A 708 29.83 27.81 24.76
CA ARG A 708 30.96 27.58 25.68
C ARG A 708 30.53 27.19 27.10
N ALA A 709 29.55 27.88 27.66
CA ALA A 709 29.10 27.66 29.04
C ALA A 709 28.56 26.23 29.23
N GLU A 710 27.68 25.80 28.32
CA GLU A 710 27.00 24.51 28.39
C GLU A 710 27.97 23.33 28.24
N VAL A 711 28.97 23.45 27.35
CA VAL A 711 29.96 22.39 27.10
C VAL A 711 31.01 22.31 28.22
N ILE A 712 31.46 23.44 28.77
CA ILE A 712 32.49 23.45 29.83
C ILE A 712 31.92 22.98 31.17
N ASP A 713 30.69 23.37 31.53
CA ASP A 713 30.06 22.91 32.76
C ASP A 713 29.77 21.39 32.71
N ALA A 714 29.36 20.86 31.55
CA ALA A 714 29.20 19.41 31.36
C ALA A 714 30.53 18.64 31.47
N ALA A 715 31.66 19.21 31.03
CA ALA A 715 32.96 18.54 31.02
C ALA A 715 33.65 18.46 32.40
N TYR A 716 33.31 19.35 33.35
CA TYR A 716 33.95 19.45 34.66
C TYR A 716 32.99 19.33 35.87
N ALA A 717 31.74 18.95 35.67
CA ALA A 717 30.81 18.66 36.76
C ALA A 717 31.39 17.60 37.74
N PRO A 718 31.42 17.86 39.06
CA PRO A 718 31.99 16.92 40.03
C PRO A 718 31.09 15.69 40.22
N THR A 719 31.65 14.50 40.01
CA THR A 719 30.96 13.22 40.19
C THR A 719 30.64 12.97 41.67
N ARG A 720 29.35 13.03 42.05
CA ARG A 720 28.88 12.56 43.37
C ARG A 720 28.75 11.04 43.38
N SER A 721 29.29 10.39 44.42
CA SER A 721 29.13 8.97 44.68
C SER A 721 27.81 8.65 45.40
N PRO A 722 27.15 7.51 45.11
CA PRO A 722 25.83 7.18 45.65
C PRO A 722 25.91 6.55 47.05
N SER A 723 26.13 7.36 48.09
CA SER A 723 26.13 6.87 49.49
C SER A 723 25.63 7.86 50.55
N GLU A 724 25.09 9.03 50.18
CA GLU A 724 24.64 10.06 51.12
C GLU A 724 23.26 10.63 50.79
N GLU A 725 22.20 9.81 50.92
CA GLU A 725 20.83 10.32 50.94
C GLU A 725 19.95 9.61 51.98
N ARG A 726 20.38 9.70 53.25
CA ARG A 726 19.55 9.49 54.44
C ARG A 726 19.82 10.60 55.45
N GLY A 727 19.02 11.66 55.45
CA GLY A 727 19.10 12.68 56.50
C GLY A 727 18.18 13.90 56.35
N ARG A 728 17.33 14.09 57.37
CA ARG A 728 16.75 15.38 57.84
C ARG A 728 15.56 16.02 57.10
N GLN A 729 14.38 15.56 57.52
CA GLN A 729 13.22 16.35 58.03
C GLN A 729 13.41 17.89 58.15
N GLN A 730 12.48 18.69 57.56
CA GLN A 730 11.38 19.47 58.22
C GLN A 730 11.70 20.95 58.56
N PRO A 731 10.71 21.83 58.86
CA PRO A 731 9.35 22.00 58.29
C PRO A 731 8.96 23.49 58.06
N ALA A 732 7.75 23.79 57.53
CA ALA A 732 7.14 25.13 57.65
C ALA A 732 5.58 25.15 57.68
N ALA A 733 5.05 25.86 58.69
CA ALA A 733 3.78 26.60 58.75
C ALA A 733 2.39 25.93 58.50
N ASN A 734 1.77 25.50 59.62
CA ASN A 734 0.37 25.70 60.06
C ASN A 734 -0.74 26.20 59.09
N GLY A 735 -1.86 25.46 59.12
CA GLY A 735 -3.21 25.95 58.77
C GLY A 735 -4.29 24.99 59.32
N ASN A 736 -4.90 25.31 60.47
CA ASN A 736 -5.74 24.38 61.25
C ASN A 736 -7.26 24.65 61.08
N LYS A 737 -8.09 23.60 60.93
CA LYS A 737 -9.42 23.48 61.59
C LYS A 737 -10.08 22.08 61.46
N ASN A 738 -9.97 21.30 62.55
CA ASN A 738 -10.86 20.28 63.13
C ASN A 738 -12.12 19.74 62.39
N GLY A 739 -12.38 18.43 62.52
CA GLY A 739 -13.73 17.85 62.32
C GLY A 739 -13.89 16.31 62.38
N HIS A 740 -13.75 15.69 63.57
CA HIS A 740 -14.27 14.37 64.03
C HIS A 740 -14.49 13.19 63.02
N LYS A 741 -13.77 12.05 63.13
CA LYS A 741 -13.84 10.91 64.10
C LYS A 741 -14.78 9.74 63.69
N ALA A 742 -14.27 8.52 63.90
CA ALA A 742 -14.93 7.21 64.08
C ALA A 742 -15.15 6.29 62.85
N ALA A 743 -14.31 5.25 62.79
CA ALA A 743 -14.59 3.90 62.28
C ALA A 743 -15.11 3.02 63.48
N PRO A 744 -15.37 1.68 63.40
CA PRO A 744 -15.02 0.74 62.33
C PRO A 744 -15.99 -0.42 61.99
N SER A 745 -15.62 -1.14 60.93
CA SER A 745 -15.75 -2.61 60.71
C SER A 745 -17.06 -3.34 61.08
N THR A 746 -17.77 -3.78 60.04
CA THR A 746 -18.62 -4.99 60.08
C THR A 746 -17.87 -6.21 59.55
N GLY A 747 -17.96 -7.33 60.27
CA GLY A 747 -17.75 -8.66 59.68
C GLY A 747 -18.85 -9.59 60.14
N VAL A 748 -19.27 -10.54 59.29
CA VAL A 748 -19.67 -11.92 59.65
C VAL A 748 -20.03 -12.70 58.37
N ARG A 749 -19.67 -13.99 58.39
CA ARG A 749 -19.97 -15.02 57.39
C ARG A 749 -21.45 -15.40 57.37
N SER A 750 -21.98 -15.78 56.22
CA SER A 750 -22.97 -16.86 56.13
C SER A 750 -22.85 -17.62 54.80
N THR A 751 -23.34 -18.85 54.77
CA THR A 751 -23.07 -19.86 53.75
C THR A 751 -24.34 -20.34 53.06
N GLN A 752 -24.35 -20.33 51.71
CA GLN A 752 -24.91 -21.33 50.76
C GLN A 752 -26.28 -22.04 51.01
N PRO A 753 -26.88 -22.72 50.00
CA PRO A 753 -26.74 -22.60 48.54
C PRO A 753 -28.10 -22.55 47.78
N GLN A 754 -28.12 -22.18 46.49
CA GLN A 754 -29.09 -22.79 45.55
C GLN A 754 -28.65 -22.76 44.07
N GLN A 755 -28.73 -23.96 43.48
CA GLN A 755 -28.72 -24.39 42.08
C GLN A 755 -28.70 -23.34 40.94
N ARG A 756 -27.72 -23.47 40.02
CA ARG A 756 -27.94 -23.26 38.57
C ARG A 756 -27.13 -24.24 37.71
N GLN A 757 -27.83 -25.06 36.94
CA GLN A 757 -27.37 -25.53 35.63
C GLN A 757 -27.26 -24.28 34.71
N GLY A 758 -26.44 -24.18 33.68
CA GLY A 758 -25.71 -25.21 32.95
C GLY A 758 -25.65 -24.80 31.47
N ASN A 759 -24.96 -23.70 31.15
CA ASN A 759 -24.79 -23.24 29.77
C ASN A 759 -23.52 -22.38 29.62
N ASN A 760 -22.37 -23.03 29.39
CA ASN A 760 -21.11 -22.31 29.09
C ASN A 760 -20.11 -23.14 28.24
N LYS A 761 -20.59 -24.16 27.52
CA LYS A 761 -19.74 -25.11 26.76
C LYS A 761 -19.56 -24.82 25.27
N ARG A 762 -20.32 -23.90 24.66
CA ARG A 762 -20.20 -23.57 23.21
C ARG A 762 -19.14 -22.50 22.89
N TYR A 763 -18.80 -21.60 23.81
CA TYR A 763 -17.82 -20.54 23.51
C TYR A 763 -16.37 -21.06 23.47
N ASN A 764 -16.05 -22.09 24.26
CA ASN A 764 -14.71 -22.69 24.27
C ASN A 764 -14.42 -23.62 23.08
N SER A 765 -15.43 -24.12 22.36
CA SER A 765 -15.16 -24.96 21.18
C SER A 765 -14.55 -24.17 20.03
N SER A 766 -15.08 -22.97 19.74
CA SER A 766 -14.55 -22.13 18.65
C SER A 766 -13.12 -21.69 18.89
N LYS A 767 -12.77 -21.34 20.14
CA LYS A 767 -11.39 -20.96 20.50
C LYS A 767 -10.41 -22.14 20.39
N VAL A 768 -10.83 -23.35 20.77
CA VAL A 768 -10.00 -24.57 20.63
C VAL A 768 -9.88 -25.03 19.17
N VAL A 769 -10.92 -24.83 18.35
CA VAL A 769 -10.86 -25.08 16.90
C VAL A 769 -9.89 -24.11 16.24
N ALA A 770 -9.98 -22.80 16.53
CA ALA A 770 -9.03 -21.81 16.04
C ALA A 770 -7.58 -22.10 16.49
N GLU A 771 -7.36 -22.48 17.76
CA GLU A 771 -6.02 -22.82 18.29
C GLU A 771 -5.43 -24.10 17.66
N ASN A 772 -6.27 -25.05 17.22
CA ASN A 772 -5.83 -26.25 16.51
C ASN A 772 -5.62 -26.01 15.01
N GLN A 773 -6.46 -25.19 14.36
CA GLN A 773 -6.23 -24.70 13.01
C GLN A 773 -4.91 -23.92 12.94
N LEU A 774 -4.64 -23.05 13.93
CA LEU A 774 -3.40 -22.28 14.07
C LEU A 774 -2.15 -23.17 14.13
N LYS A 775 -2.18 -24.28 14.89
CA LYS A 775 -1.05 -25.22 14.99
C LYS A 775 -0.78 -25.97 13.68
N ASN A 776 -1.85 -26.30 12.95
CA ASN A 776 -1.74 -26.89 11.61
C ASN A 776 -1.20 -25.87 10.58
N MET A 777 -1.70 -24.63 10.60
CA MET A 777 -1.22 -23.53 9.73
C MET A 777 0.26 -23.18 9.95
N LEU A 778 0.76 -23.34 11.17
CA LEU A 778 2.16 -23.08 11.53
C LEU A 778 3.07 -24.32 11.40
N GLY A 779 2.55 -25.45 10.89
CA GLY A 779 3.32 -26.68 10.66
C GLY A 779 3.90 -27.32 11.93
N MET A 780 3.34 -27.05 13.11
CA MET A 780 3.85 -27.56 14.38
C MET A 780 3.22 -28.91 14.74
N PRO A 781 4.00 -29.89 15.25
CA PRO A 781 3.44 -31.19 15.64
C PRO A 781 2.46 -31.05 16.82
N PRO A 782 1.34 -31.80 16.83
CA PRO A 782 0.33 -31.68 17.88
C PRO A 782 0.87 -32.15 19.22
N ALA A 783 0.60 -31.39 20.27
CA ALA A 783 0.96 -31.77 21.63
C ALA A 783 0.20 -33.05 22.06
N PRO A 784 0.86 -34.03 22.70
CA PRO A 784 0.19 -35.25 23.14
C PRO A 784 -0.90 -34.93 24.19
N PRO A 785 -2.01 -35.68 24.22
CA PRO A 785 -3.14 -35.38 25.09
C PRO A 785 -2.73 -35.47 26.57
N ARG A 786 -3.01 -34.40 27.33
CA ARG A 786 -2.77 -34.35 28.78
C ARG A 786 -3.66 -35.35 29.52
N GLN A 787 -3.16 -36.57 29.71
CA GLN A 787 -3.73 -37.49 30.70
C GLN A 787 -3.53 -36.92 32.11
N ARG A 788 -4.58 -36.91 32.92
CA ARG A 788 -4.50 -36.62 34.35
C ARG A 788 -3.82 -37.78 35.07
N THR A 789 -2.67 -37.54 35.68
CA THR A 789 -2.08 -38.46 36.66
C THR A 789 -2.21 -37.90 38.07
N GLN A 790 -2.82 -38.69 38.97
CA GLN A 790 -2.58 -38.59 40.41
C GLN A 790 -1.32 -39.42 40.76
N PRO A 791 -0.64 -39.13 41.88
CA PRO A 791 0.72 -39.65 42.11
C PRO A 791 0.73 -40.93 42.95
N GLN A 792 1.48 -41.94 42.50
CA GLN A 792 1.97 -43.04 43.35
C GLN A 792 3.10 -43.83 42.66
N GLY A 793 3.99 -44.45 43.45
CA GLY A 793 4.89 -45.54 43.00
C GLY A 793 6.27 -45.14 42.48
N LYS A 794 7.31 -45.30 43.32
CA LYS A 794 8.72 -45.35 42.89
C LYS A 794 9.09 -46.78 42.47
N ARG A 795 10.12 -46.89 41.61
CA ARG A 795 10.97 -48.08 41.32
C ARG A 795 10.27 -49.29 40.65
N ASN A 796 10.49 -49.44 39.34
CA ASN A 796 11.14 -50.62 38.73
C ASN A 796 11.05 -50.54 37.19
N ALA A 797 12.02 -49.90 36.53
CA ALA A 797 12.17 -49.94 35.07
C ALA A 797 13.61 -49.68 34.57
N GLU A 798 14.64 -49.86 35.41
CA GLU A 798 16.04 -49.93 34.95
C GLU A 798 16.40 -51.37 34.60
N LYS A 799 16.11 -51.78 33.35
CA LYS A 799 16.77 -52.85 32.57
C LYS A 799 15.93 -53.20 31.33
N GLN A 800 16.05 -52.40 30.26
CA GLN A 800 15.96 -52.78 28.83
C GLN A 800 15.80 -51.53 27.96
N ALA A 801 16.90 -50.79 27.79
CA ALA A 801 17.05 -49.75 26.76
C ALA A 801 18.55 -49.50 26.53
N LYS A 802 19.21 -50.42 25.81
CA LYS A 802 20.53 -50.19 25.22
C LYS A 802 20.42 -50.31 23.70
N GLN A 803 21.17 -49.44 23.02
CA GLN A 803 21.34 -49.31 21.56
C GLN A 803 20.25 -48.49 20.83
N GLY A 804 20.71 -47.47 20.10
CA GLY A 804 19.88 -46.46 19.42
C GLY A 804 20.33 -45.03 19.77
N ALA A 805 21.47 -44.59 19.24
CA ALA A 805 22.03 -43.25 19.50
C ALA A 805 22.53 -42.57 18.22
N PRO A 806 22.16 -41.30 18.02
CA PRO A 806 23.04 -40.31 17.39
C PRO A 806 23.37 -39.11 18.33
N ASP A 807 22.50 -38.77 19.29
CA ASP A 807 22.63 -37.53 20.09
C ASP A 807 23.79 -37.55 21.12
N ASN A 808 24.27 -38.74 21.49
CA ASN A 808 25.21 -38.88 22.60
C ASN A 808 26.67 -38.53 22.22
N GLU A 809 27.07 -38.72 20.95
CA GLU A 809 28.42 -38.38 20.48
C GLU A 809 28.61 -36.87 20.34
N LEU A 810 27.61 -36.17 19.79
CA LEU A 810 27.62 -34.70 19.70
C LEU A 810 27.68 -34.06 21.10
N ALA A 811 26.89 -34.57 22.04
CA ALA A 811 26.89 -34.13 23.43
C ALA A 811 28.26 -34.36 24.12
N GLN A 812 28.92 -35.48 23.84
CA GLN A 812 30.29 -35.74 24.34
C GLN A 812 31.32 -34.80 23.69
N SER A 813 31.24 -34.58 22.38
CA SER A 813 32.14 -33.65 21.66
C SER A 813 32.03 -32.21 22.19
N ILE A 814 30.82 -31.72 22.44
CA ILE A 814 30.58 -30.38 23.02
C ILE A 814 31.18 -30.29 24.44
N ARG A 815 30.95 -31.29 25.29
CA ARG A 815 31.55 -31.36 26.65
C ARG A 815 33.07 -31.34 26.61
N GLU A 816 33.67 -32.10 25.69
CA GLU A 816 35.12 -32.16 25.56
C GLU A 816 35.72 -30.86 25.01
N LYS A 817 35.09 -30.23 24.02
CA LYS A 817 35.47 -28.89 23.55
C LYS A 817 35.40 -27.86 24.68
N LEU A 818 34.33 -27.84 25.48
CA LEU A 818 34.17 -26.89 26.58
C LEU A 818 35.20 -27.12 27.72
N ARG A 819 35.63 -28.38 27.92
CA ARG A 819 36.70 -28.77 28.85
C ARG A 819 38.09 -28.36 28.35
N ARG A 820 38.41 -28.58 27.07
CA ARG A 820 39.74 -28.30 26.46
C ARG A 820 39.94 -26.84 26.05
N ALA A 821 38.87 -26.08 25.83
CA ALA A 821 38.92 -24.66 25.46
C ALA A 821 39.67 -23.83 26.50
N ASN A 822 40.69 -23.09 26.08
CA ASN A 822 41.56 -22.29 26.94
C ASN A 822 41.57 -20.79 26.58
N THR A 823 40.96 -20.40 25.45
CA THR A 823 40.74 -18.99 25.08
C THR A 823 39.28 -18.57 25.29
N LYS A 824 39.04 -17.25 25.45
CA LYS A 824 37.67 -16.70 25.58
C LYS A 824 36.78 -17.06 24.39
N GLU A 825 37.34 -17.06 23.19
CA GLU A 825 36.62 -17.32 21.94
C GLU A 825 36.20 -18.80 21.81
N GLU A 826 37.09 -19.73 22.12
CA GLU A 826 36.78 -21.17 22.14
C GLU A 826 35.69 -21.51 23.17
N VAL A 827 35.79 -20.96 24.40
CA VAL A 827 34.77 -21.20 25.43
C VAL A 827 33.43 -20.63 24.98
N ARG A 828 33.40 -19.45 24.35
CA ARG A 828 32.17 -18.84 23.80
C ARG A 828 31.56 -19.65 22.66
N ALA A 829 32.38 -20.16 21.76
CA ALA A 829 31.94 -21.04 20.68
C ALA A 829 31.35 -22.36 21.21
N ALA A 830 32.03 -23.03 22.14
CA ALA A 830 31.53 -24.26 22.76
C ALA A 830 30.24 -24.03 23.59
N THR A 831 30.14 -22.89 24.29
CA THR A 831 28.94 -22.49 25.04
C THR A 831 27.74 -22.28 24.11
N ASN A 832 27.95 -21.66 22.95
CA ASN A 832 26.90 -21.46 21.97
C ASN A 832 26.47 -22.76 21.27
N MET A 833 27.41 -23.69 21.01
CA MET A 833 27.06 -25.05 20.55
C MET A 833 26.20 -25.78 21.60
N ALA A 834 26.55 -25.70 22.89
CA ALA A 834 25.75 -26.30 23.95
C ALA A 834 24.32 -25.73 23.99
N ARG A 835 24.14 -24.41 23.84
CA ARG A 835 22.81 -23.79 23.75
C ARG A 835 22.02 -24.26 22.52
N ALA A 836 22.66 -24.33 21.35
CA ALA A 836 22.01 -24.73 20.10
C ALA A 836 21.45 -26.16 20.14
N VAL A 837 22.08 -27.05 20.93
CA VAL A 837 21.66 -28.44 21.13
C VAL A 837 20.85 -28.62 22.44
N GLY A 838 20.44 -27.53 23.11
CA GLY A 838 19.62 -27.57 24.32
C GLY A 838 20.33 -28.07 25.59
N MET A 839 21.66 -28.18 25.59
CA MET A 839 22.48 -28.60 26.73
C MET A 839 22.67 -27.45 27.74
N THR A 840 21.61 -27.17 28.50
CA THR A 840 21.52 -26.00 29.39
C THR A 840 22.54 -26.00 30.53
N TYR A 841 22.92 -27.16 31.05
CA TYR A 841 23.91 -27.27 32.13
C TYR A 841 25.33 -26.93 31.65
N GLU A 842 25.73 -27.48 30.50
CA GLU A 842 27.02 -27.22 29.86
C GLU A 842 27.14 -25.78 29.37
N ALA A 843 26.05 -25.19 28.88
CA ALA A 843 25.99 -23.76 28.57
C ALA A 843 26.23 -22.90 29.83
N GLY A 844 25.57 -23.22 30.94
CA GLY A 844 25.80 -22.53 32.23
C GLY A 844 27.23 -22.69 32.77
N LEU A 845 27.86 -23.84 32.55
CA LEU A 845 29.28 -24.05 32.87
C LEU A 845 30.20 -23.15 32.02
N GLY A 846 29.89 -23.03 30.73
CA GLY A 846 30.60 -22.19 29.77
C GLY A 846 30.50 -20.70 30.10
N ASP A 847 29.30 -20.23 30.43
CA ASP A 847 29.07 -18.85 30.91
C ASP A 847 29.85 -18.55 32.19
N LYS A 848 29.88 -19.49 33.15
CA LYS A 848 30.65 -19.34 34.38
C LYS A 848 32.16 -19.30 34.12
N LYS A 849 32.67 -20.12 33.18
CA LYS A 849 34.08 -20.11 32.75
C LYS A 849 34.42 -18.80 32.04
N LEU A 850 33.56 -18.31 31.13
CA LEU A 850 33.71 -16.98 30.52
C LEU A 850 33.75 -15.85 31.55
N SER A 851 32.85 -15.88 32.54
CA SER A 851 32.81 -14.90 33.65
C SER A 851 34.00 -15.01 34.62
N THR A 852 34.76 -16.10 34.58
CA THR A 852 35.99 -16.28 35.38
C THR A 852 37.24 -15.84 34.58
N MET A 853 37.16 -15.88 33.26
CA MET A 853 38.21 -15.37 32.36
C MET A 853 38.04 -13.87 32.05
N ALA A 854 36.82 -13.34 32.21
CA ALA A 854 36.45 -11.93 32.06
C ALA A 854 37.11 -11.07 33.14
#